data_AF-A0A7J6LAK9-F1
#
_entry.id   AF-A0A7J6LAK9-F1
#
_cell.length_a   1.000
_cell.length_b   1.000
_cell.length_c   1.000
_cell.angle_alpha   90.00
_cell.angle_beta   90.00
_cell.angle_gamma   90.00
#
_symmetry.space_group_name_H-M   'P 1'
#
loop_
_entity.id
_entity.type
_entity.pdbx_description
1 polymer ?
#
loop_
_entity_poly.entity_id
_entity_poly.type
_entity_poly.pdbx_seq_one_letter_code
_entity_poly.pdbx_strand_id
1 'polypeptide(L)'
;MASTLLRVAVGPHQPHSGQGQPPMYGDYEAHRHWMELTLHTPIKEWYRTTVNNDPSYWPIDYPPLTAYHSWLMGYLTDLIGMPHAVELTASRGYEDLDHKTFMRWTVLLPDVVLLGSGMVWYFYHLPRLSVKSKALCLASALVTPGFILVDHCHFQYNSIALGLLMWAINFIVQPQFNRNHLKGAFLYSLAVMYKQTFLYFAPAMFGYLLGQVILQSSSKKDIAKRVTALGMVVVFTVALVMLPLVLADGDFTVVGRLMERMFPFKRGLYEDHVSNVWVLLSPVLKLRRWSLASEPFARIMVKVCTACTLLSCLPSVLDCILRPPRVDKRQRFLACLFQCSLSFFLFSWQVHEKAILLPLLPAMLLVADRPLFSVSFGMLSTLSLWRLMEKDNLQVATIQLALISFIIYAYTLRSLKASGSTSQDSIFFVMVAAILFLGSTLIAASWIIPPPARYPFLYPLLINSVCALGFLITQGKLATLIAKDSLPELLMRVWSYTRSTAPHKLRPVSSFTGPGSIRCLSAAGRSCLLSTARKLSSTGVTFENTLFRHSGSGVSAGVDVGHDDCIYCYDGQVLYRVDRAASRIARIRVANGVTLRPLPLPFGPSEDFVFKVYASNGSLLVLTMGTGTVYRYSPETAEWVNQLEVEGRLSSFDVRARKDLEAGHDFVYVSDDQEIIYIVPDGTVSSTTVPGARLCRLVPDIPGTACVVCTEDSGDSILLVDLCAQKVLCRLAHVNARVSFMCLTDDWRLLLGHNCDGNHEVSILELL
;
A
#
# COMPACT_ATOMS: atom_id res chain seq x y z
N MET A 1 14.30 -21.81 8.18
CA MET A 1 15.31 -22.62 8.89
C MET A 1 16.07 -21.82 9.94
N ALA A 2 16.96 -20.88 9.59
CA ALA A 2 17.72 -20.11 10.60
C ALA A 2 16.84 -19.41 11.65
N SER A 3 15.74 -18.80 11.21
CA SER A 3 14.76 -18.17 12.11
C SER A 3 14.00 -19.17 13.00
N THR A 4 13.81 -20.40 12.54
CA THR A 4 13.23 -21.51 13.33
C THR A 4 14.23 -21.98 14.39
N LEU A 5 15.50 -22.13 14.01
CA LEU A 5 16.57 -22.45 14.96
C LEU A 5 16.70 -21.38 16.05
N LEU A 6 16.53 -20.10 15.69
CA LEU A 6 16.54 -19.02 16.66
C LEU A 6 15.41 -19.17 17.70
N ARG A 7 14.19 -19.49 17.27
CA ARG A 7 13.05 -19.77 18.17
C ARG A 7 13.32 -20.95 19.10
N VAL A 8 13.86 -22.04 18.54
CA VAL A 8 14.25 -23.23 19.32
C VAL A 8 15.38 -22.91 20.29
N ALA A 9 16.34 -22.06 19.93
CA ALA A 9 17.46 -21.71 20.81
C ALA A 9 17.02 -20.87 22.00
N VAL A 10 16.01 -19.99 21.85
CA VAL A 10 15.57 -19.12 22.94
C VAL A 10 14.53 -19.81 23.86
N GLY A 11 13.76 -20.78 23.38
CA GLY A 11 12.62 -21.33 24.13
C GLY A 11 12.92 -22.22 25.36
N PRO A 12 13.72 -23.28 25.26
CA PRO A 12 13.89 -24.29 26.31
C PRO A 12 14.70 -23.77 27.52
N HIS A 13 15.76 -23.00 27.27
CA HIS A 13 16.72 -22.60 28.29
C HIS A 13 16.38 -21.29 29.00
N GLN A 14 15.40 -20.54 28.50
CA GLN A 14 14.97 -19.27 29.09
C GLN A 14 13.76 -19.45 30.01
N PRO A 15 13.59 -18.61 31.04
CA PRO A 15 12.39 -18.59 31.85
C PRO A 15 11.12 -18.32 31.02
N HIS A 16 9.97 -18.79 31.49
CA HIS A 16 8.66 -18.39 30.96
C HIS A 16 7.97 -17.42 31.91
N SER A 17 6.86 -16.82 31.46
CA SER A 17 6.09 -15.90 32.30
C SER A 17 5.65 -16.56 33.60
N GLY A 18 5.99 -15.92 34.73
CA GLY A 18 5.64 -16.36 36.08
C GLY A 18 6.34 -17.65 36.57
N GLN A 19 7.47 -18.04 35.97
CA GLN A 19 8.23 -19.22 36.43
C GLN A 19 8.67 -19.06 37.90
N GLY A 20 8.35 -20.03 38.74
CA GLY A 20 8.68 -20.03 40.16
C GLY A 20 7.98 -18.92 40.96
N GLN A 21 6.82 -18.41 40.51
CA GLN A 21 6.09 -17.31 41.16
C GLN A 21 4.69 -17.74 41.65
N PRO A 22 4.58 -18.59 42.69
CA PRO A 22 3.29 -18.92 43.30
C PRO A 22 2.63 -17.67 43.95
N PRO A 23 1.31 -17.68 44.17
CA PRO A 23 0.38 -18.79 43.90
C PRO A 23 -0.20 -18.78 42.48
N MET A 24 -0.11 -17.67 41.75
CA MET A 24 -0.78 -17.50 40.45
C MET A 24 0.10 -17.80 39.24
N TYR A 25 1.43 -17.75 39.35
CA TYR A 25 2.33 -17.90 38.18
C TYR A 25 1.99 -16.88 37.08
N GLY A 26 2.17 -17.23 35.80
CA GLY A 26 1.99 -16.32 34.66
C GLY A 26 1.27 -16.97 33.47
N ASP A 27 1.47 -16.40 32.27
CA ASP A 27 0.74 -16.81 31.06
C ASP A 27 0.98 -18.29 30.66
N TYR A 28 2.12 -18.87 31.05
CA TYR A 28 2.38 -20.31 30.87
C TYR A 28 1.36 -21.16 31.63
N GLU A 29 1.16 -20.85 32.92
CA GLU A 29 0.21 -21.54 33.78
C GLU A 29 -1.23 -21.31 33.32
N ALA A 30 -1.55 -20.11 32.85
CA ALA A 30 -2.87 -19.83 32.28
C ALA A 30 -3.20 -20.81 31.14
N HIS A 31 -2.28 -20.97 30.19
CA HIS A 31 -2.48 -21.87 29.06
C HIS A 31 -2.51 -23.35 29.48
N ARG A 32 -1.65 -23.78 30.43
CA ARG A 32 -1.69 -25.13 30.99
C ARG A 32 -3.02 -25.41 31.70
N HIS A 33 -3.49 -24.48 32.52
CA HIS A 33 -4.75 -24.60 33.24
C HIS A 33 -5.94 -24.67 32.27
N TRP A 34 -5.90 -23.95 31.14
CA TRP A 34 -6.94 -24.10 30.11
C TRP A 34 -6.95 -25.50 29.50
N MET A 35 -5.78 -26.14 29.33
CA MET A 35 -5.69 -27.53 28.87
C MET A 35 -6.30 -28.49 29.89
N GLU A 36 -5.95 -28.34 31.17
CA GLU A 36 -6.54 -29.07 32.30
C GLU A 36 -8.07 -28.94 32.33
N LEU A 37 -8.59 -27.71 32.32
CA LEU A 37 -10.04 -27.45 32.37
C LEU A 37 -10.76 -28.07 31.18
N THR A 38 -10.28 -27.81 29.96
CA THR A 38 -10.99 -28.21 28.75
C THR A 38 -10.96 -29.72 28.52
N LEU A 39 -9.89 -30.40 28.97
CA LEU A 39 -9.77 -31.86 28.93
C LEU A 39 -10.73 -32.57 29.89
N HIS A 40 -10.87 -32.05 31.11
CA HIS A 40 -11.56 -32.76 32.20
C HIS A 40 -12.97 -32.27 32.52
N THR A 41 -13.41 -31.13 31.98
CA THR A 41 -14.76 -30.59 32.23
C THR A 41 -15.65 -30.60 30.98
N PRO A 42 -16.97 -30.81 31.13
CA PRO A 42 -17.91 -30.70 30.01
C PRO A 42 -17.87 -29.31 29.34
N ILE A 43 -18.07 -29.23 28.03
CA ILE A 43 -18.03 -27.98 27.23
C ILE A 43 -18.88 -26.85 27.83
N LYS A 44 -20.06 -27.19 28.38
CA LYS A 44 -20.97 -26.21 29.02
C LYS A 44 -20.38 -25.51 30.25
N GLU A 45 -19.33 -26.07 30.86
CA GLU A 45 -18.68 -25.56 32.07
C GLU A 45 -17.46 -24.68 31.78
N TRP A 46 -16.90 -24.72 30.57
CA TRP A 46 -15.67 -23.99 30.20
C TRP A 46 -15.74 -22.48 30.46
N TYR A 47 -16.93 -21.89 30.34
CA TYR A 47 -17.20 -20.47 30.59
C TYR A 47 -18.24 -20.26 31.70
N ARG A 48 -18.42 -21.23 32.60
CA ARG A 48 -19.23 -21.09 33.83
C ARG A 48 -18.31 -21.09 35.03
N THR A 49 -18.66 -20.29 36.04
CA THR A 49 -18.07 -20.46 37.36
C THR A 49 -18.57 -21.77 37.95
N THR A 50 -17.66 -22.71 38.21
CA THR A 50 -17.96 -24.01 38.83
C THR A 50 -16.92 -24.30 39.92
N VAL A 51 -17.09 -25.41 40.65
CA VAL A 51 -16.08 -25.86 41.63
C VAL A 51 -14.73 -26.14 40.95
N ASN A 52 -14.76 -26.61 39.71
CA ASN A 52 -13.57 -26.94 38.94
C ASN A 52 -13.02 -25.75 38.15
N ASN A 53 -13.87 -24.78 37.79
CA ASN A 53 -13.52 -23.56 37.04
C ASN A 53 -13.72 -22.32 37.92
N ASP A 54 -12.70 -22.03 38.73
CA ASP A 54 -12.69 -20.88 39.63
C ASP A 54 -12.31 -19.60 38.85
N PRO A 55 -13.17 -18.56 38.82
CA PRO A 55 -12.86 -17.30 38.14
C PRO A 55 -11.63 -16.57 38.70
N SER A 56 -11.14 -16.93 39.89
CA SER A 56 -9.93 -16.35 40.50
C SER A 56 -8.63 -16.96 39.97
N TYR A 57 -8.68 -18.16 39.35
CA TYR A 57 -7.49 -18.89 38.89
C TYR A 57 -7.54 -19.12 37.37
N TRP A 58 -6.96 -18.18 36.62
CA TRP A 58 -6.80 -18.24 35.14
C TRP A 58 -8.03 -18.73 34.35
N PRO A 59 -9.18 -18.05 34.48
CA PRO A 59 -10.33 -18.38 33.65
C PRO A 59 -10.03 -18.23 32.15
N ILE A 60 -10.80 -18.94 31.32
CA ILE A 60 -10.70 -18.81 29.87
C ILE A 60 -11.30 -17.46 29.44
N ASP A 61 -10.43 -16.50 29.14
CA ASP A 61 -10.78 -15.14 28.74
C ASP A 61 -10.77 -14.94 27.20
N TYR A 62 -10.56 -16.03 26.43
CA TYR A 62 -10.43 -16.01 24.96
C TYR A 62 -11.65 -16.68 24.30
N PRO A 63 -11.97 -16.34 23.03
CA PRO A 63 -13.08 -16.94 22.33
C PRO A 63 -12.89 -18.46 22.07
N PRO A 64 -13.98 -19.19 21.73
CA PRO A 64 -14.01 -20.65 21.85
C PRO A 64 -12.99 -21.41 21.00
N LEU A 65 -12.49 -20.83 19.90
CA LEU A 65 -11.46 -21.51 19.10
C LEU A 65 -10.17 -21.72 19.89
N THR A 66 -9.85 -20.83 20.84
CA THR A 66 -8.75 -21.06 21.79
C THR A 66 -9.07 -22.19 22.77
N ALA A 67 -10.30 -22.28 23.28
CA ALA A 67 -10.68 -23.36 24.18
C ALA A 67 -10.58 -24.74 23.49
N TYR A 68 -11.03 -24.86 22.23
CA TYR A 68 -10.84 -26.11 21.46
C TYR A 68 -9.36 -26.42 21.18
N HIS A 69 -8.54 -25.39 20.97
CA HIS A 69 -7.10 -25.57 20.84
C HIS A 69 -6.47 -26.07 22.16
N SER A 70 -6.84 -25.48 23.30
CA SER A 70 -6.43 -25.95 24.63
C SER A 70 -6.89 -27.38 24.89
N TRP A 71 -8.10 -27.75 24.47
CA TRP A 71 -8.60 -29.12 24.57
C TRP A 71 -7.73 -30.11 23.78
N LEU A 72 -7.41 -29.77 22.52
CA LEU A 72 -6.53 -30.59 21.69
C LEU A 72 -5.14 -30.72 22.31
N MET A 73 -4.58 -29.62 22.83
CA MET A 73 -3.27 -29.67 23.48
C MET A 73 -3.30 -30.49 24.77
N GLY A 74 -4.34 -30.38 25.59
CA GLY A 74 -4.53 -31.22 26.79
C GLY A 74 -4.61 -32.70 26.45
N TYR A 75 -5.38 -33.05 25.40
CA TYR A 75 -5.44 -34.42 24.90
C TYR A 75 -4.07 -34.92 24.42
N LEU A 76 -3.29 -34.08 23.72
CA LEU A 76 -1.95 -34.45 23.29
C LEU A 76 -0.99 -34.61 24.48
N THR A 77 -1.10 -33.78 25.53
CA THR A 77 -0.32 -33.92 26.77
C THR A 77 -0.57 -35.26 27.45
N ASP A 78 -1.84 -35.69 27.52
CA ASP A 78 -2.21 -37.00 28.06
C ASP A 78 -1.66 -38.14 27.17
N LEU A 79 -1.82 -38.02 25.85
CA LEU A 79 -1.38 -39.01 24.86
C LEU A 79 0.13 -39.26 24.88
N ILE A 80 0.96 -38.24 25.13
CA ILE A 80 2.43 -38.40 25.20
C ILE A 80 2.93 -38.89 26.57
N GLY A 81 2.02 -39.26 27.48
CA GLY A 81 2.36 -39.84 28.78
C GLY A 81 2.67 -38.81 29.86
N MET A 82 2.11 -37.59 29.78
CA MET A 82 2.24 -36.55 30.81
C MET A 82 0.89 -36.18 31.49
N PRO A 83 0.06 -37.15 31.94
CA PRO A 83 -1.26 -36.85 32.51
C PRO A 83 -1.20 -35.93 33.74
N HIS A 84 -0.16 -36.06 34.56
CA HIS A 84 0.05 -35.24 35.76
C HIS A 84 0.22 -33.74 35.47
N ALA A 85 0.60 -33.35 34.25
CA ALA A 85 0.75 -31.95 33.87
C ALA A 85 -0.60 -31.24 33.65
N VAL A 86 -1.67 -32.00 33.42
CA VAL A 86 -3.03 -31.50 33.16
C VAL A 86 -4.06 -32.09 34.10
N GLU A 87 -3.63 -32.71 35.20
CA GLU A 87 -4.50 -33.34 36.19
C GLU A 87 -5.39 -32.32 36.92
N LEU A 88 -6.71 -32.52 36.86
CA LEU A 88 -7.69 -31.57 37.37
C LEU A 88 -7.43 -31.20 38.84
N THR A 89 -7.27 -29.91 39.12
CA THR A 89 -6.93 -29.27 40.41
C THR A 89 -5.56 -29.61 41.00
N ALA A 90 -5.03 -30.82 40.80
CA ALA A 90 -3.77 -31.28 41.36
C ALA A 90 -2.54 -30.68 40.63
N SER A 91 -2.69 -30.38 39.34
CA SER A 91 -1.61 -29.88 38.47
C SER A 91 -1.43 -28.35 38.48
N ARG A 92 -2.15 -27.62 39.35
CA ARG A 92 -2.03 -26.16 39.46
C ARG A 92 -0.62 -25.76 39.86
N GLY A 93 0.03 -24.96 39.03
CA GLY A 93 1.43 -24.56 39.20
C GLY A 93 2.45 -25.64 38.87
N TYR A 94 2.09 -26.63 38.05
CA TYR A 94 2.99 -27.71 37.63
C TYR A 94 4.15 -27.18 36.77
N GLU A 95 5.37 -27.37 37.27
CA GLU A 95 6.61 -27.00 36.59
C GLU A 95 7.49 -28.24 36.37
N ASP A 96 7.73 -28.56 35.09
CA ASP A 96 8.59 -29.66 34.66
C ASP A 96 9.29 -29.31 33.34
N LEU A 97 10.50 -29.80 33.15
CA LEU A 97 11.31 -29.47 31.98
C LEU A 97 10.80 -30.13 30.69
N ASP A 98 10.32 -31.36 30.76
CA ASP A 98 9.82 -32.10 29.60
C ASP A 98 8.47 -31.51 29.16
N HIS A 99 7.58 -31.23 30.12
CA HIS A 99 6.33 -30.54 29.85
C HIS A 99 6.56 -29.13 29.27
N LYS A 100 7.53 -28.37 29.82
CA LYS A 100 7.93 -27.08 29.24
C LYS A 100 8.43 -27.22 27.81
N THR A 101 9.23 -28.25 27.53
CA THR A 101 9.74 -28.50 26.18
C THR A 101 8.61 -28.84 25.22
N PHE A 102 7.67 -29.70 25.63
CA PHE A 102 6.46 -30.00 24.86
C PHE A 102 5.66 -28.73 24.54
N MET A 103 5.38 -27.92 25.57
CA MET A 103 4.66 -26.65 25.43
C MET A 103 5.38 -25.67 24.47
N ARG A 104 6.72 -25.64 24.44
CA ARG A 104 7.44 -24.83 23.43
C ARG A 104 7.24 -25.36 22.00
N TRP A 105 7.14 -26.67 21.81
CA TRP A 105 6.86 -27.27 20.50
C TRP A 105 5.44 -26.98 20.00
N THR A 106 4.46 -26.97 20.90
CA THR A 106 3.06 -26.65 20.54
C THR A 106 2.91 -25.20 20.08
N VAL A 107 3.78 -24.29 20.52
CA VAL A 107 3.85 -22.90 20.01
C VAL A 107 4.62 -22.83 18.68
N LEU A 108 5.73 -23.57 18.57
CA LEU A 108 6.61 -23.54 17.40
C LEU A 108 5.96 -24.06 16.13
N LEU A 109 5.20 -25.16 16.22
CA LEU A 109 4.57 -25.77 15.06
C LEU A 109 3.61 -24.81 14.33
N PRO A 110 2.59 -24.21 14.98
CA PRO A 110 1.71 -23.26 14.31
C PRO A 110 2.41 -21.98 13.88
N ASP A 111 3.46 -21.54 14.57
CA ASP A 111 4.26 -20.40 14.11
C ASP A 111 4.93 -20.70 12.77
N VAL A 112 5.59 -21.84 12.62
CA VAL A 112 6.20 -22.22 11.34
C VAL A 112 5.15 -22.46 10.25
N VAL A 113 4.09 -23.21 10.58
CA VAL A 113 3.07 -23.67 9.62
C VAL A 113 2.13 -22.58 9.18
N LEU A 114 1.75 -21.63 10.05
CA LEU A 114 0.80 -20.57 9.73
C LEU A 114 1.50 -19.23 9.48
N LEU A 115 2.19 -18.68 10.48
CA LEU A 115 2.79 -17.35 10.40
C LEU A 115 4.00 -17.31 9.47
N GLY A 116 4.96 -18.22 9.68
CA GLY A 116 6.18 -18.34 8.92
C GLY A 116 5.92 -18.64 7.44
N SER A 117 5.09 -19.65 7.16
CA SER A 117 4.69 -19.98 5.78
C SER A 117 3.94 -18.84 5.09
N GLY A 118 3.05 -18.14 5.81
CA GLY A 118 2.32 -16.98 5.31
C GLY A 118 3.24 -15.82 4.94
N MET A 119 4.25 -15.53 5.78
CA MET A 119 5.29 -14.53 5.49
C MET A 119 6.17 -14.96 4.31
N VAL A 120 6.59 -16.22 4.23
CA VAL A 120 7.35 -16.75 3.08
C VAL A 120 6.55 -16.56 1.80
N TRP A 121 5.28 -16.96 1.78
CA TRP A 121 4.40 -16.79 0.64
C TRP A 121 4.30 -15.33 0.22
N TYR A 122 4.08 -14.44 1.19
CA TYR A 122 3.97 -13.00 0.94
C TYR A 122 5.22 -12.42 0.29
N PHE A 123 6.39 -12.59 0.91
CA PHE A 123 7.64 -12.00 0.44
C PHE A 123 8.12 -12.62 -0.88
N TYR A 124 7.86 -13.92 -1.09
CA TYR A 124 8.18 -14.60 -2.35
C TYR A 124 7.42 -13.99 -3.53
N HIS A 125 6.14 -13.68 -3.35
CA HIS A 125 5.26 -13.15 -4.40
C HIS A 125 5.35 -11.63 -4.58
N LEU A 126 6.26 -10.93 -3.88
CA LEU A 126 6.48 -9.51 -4.13
C LEU A 126 7.04 -9.28 -5.55
N PRO A 127 6.39 -8.46 -6.39
CA PRO A 127 6.93 -8.14 -7.71
C PRO A 127 8.13 -7.20 -7.59
N ARG A 128 8.99 -7.17 -8.62
CA ARG A 128 10.03 -6.15 -8.82
C ARG A 128 11.15 -6.09 -7.76
N LEU A 129 11.34 -7.14 -6.94
CA LEU A 129 12.46 -7.26 -6.00
C LEU A 129 13.40 -8.42 -6.39
N SER A 130 14.71 -8.22 -6.20
CA SER A 130 15.71 -9.29 -6.33
C SER A 130 15.48 -10.39 -5.29
N VAL A 131 15.92 -11.61 -5.57
CA VAL A 131 15.86 -12.74 -4.62
C VAL A 131 16.52 -12.38 -3.29
N LYS A 132 17.68 -11.70 -3.35
CA LYS A 132 18.40 -11.21 -2.17
C LYS A 132 17.56 -10.22 -1.36
N SER A 133 16.95 -9.23 -2.02
CA SER A 133 16.09 -8.24 -1.36
C SER A 133 14.87 -8.89 -0.71
N LYS A 134 14.22 -9.85 -1.39
CA LYS A 134 13.11 -10.62 -0.83
C LYS A 134 13.52 -11.42 0.41
N ALA A 135 14.66 -12.10 0.34
CA ALA A 135 15.20 -12.86 1.47
C ALA A 135 15.52 -11.97 2.68
N LEU A 136 16.08 -10.78 2.45
CA LEU A 136 16.36 -9.80 3.51
C LEU A 136 15.08 -9.21 4.14
N CYS A 137 14.06 -8.92 3.33
CA CYS A 137 12.75 -8.49 3.82
C CYS A 137 12.09 -9.57 4.69
N LEU A 138 12.09 -10.82 4.21
CA LEU A 138 11.59 -11.98 4.95
C LEU A 138 12.37 -12.18 6.26
N ALA A 139 13.70 -12.12 6.21
CA ALA A 139 14.55 -12.26 7.39
C ALA A 139 14.27 -11.15 8.41
N SER A 140 14.06 -9.91 7.96
CA SER A 140 13.67 -8.79 8.82
C SER A 140 12.38 -9.07 9.57
N ALA A 141 11.33 -9.52 8.87
CA ALA A 141 10.04 -9.84 9.49
C ALA A 141 10.13 -11.01 10.48
N LEU A 142 10.81 -12.10 10.09
CA LEU A 142 10.87 -13.32 10.90
C LEU A 142 11.77 -13.23 12.14
N VAL A 143 12.76 -12.34 12.12
CA VAL A 143 13.73 -12.12 13.23
C VAL A 143 13.35 -10.91 14.09
N THR A 144 12.22 -10.25 13.78
CA THR A 144 11.71 -9.17 14.62
C THR A 144 11.48 -9.68 16.05
N PRO A 145 12.13 -9.10 17.08
CA PRO A 145 12.16 -9.68 18.44
C PRO A 145 10.78 -9.90 19.04
N GLY A 146 9.81 -9.00 18.81
CA GLY A 146 8.46 -9.13 19.36
C GLY A 146 7.78 -10.47 19.05
N PHE A 147 7.88 -10.98 17.82
CA PHE A 147 7.28 -12.27 17.43
C PHE A 147 7.95 -13.47 18.08
N ILE A 148 9.23 -13.35 18.47
CA ILE A 148 9.99 -14.44 19.09
C ILE A 148 9.81 -14.38 20.61
N LEU A 149 10.04 -13.21 21.21
CA LEU A 149 10.03 -13.01 22.66
C LEU A 149 8.67 -13.32 23.29
N VAL A 150 7.58 -12.83 22.69
CA VAL A 150 6.25 -12.98 23.31
C VAL A 150 5.75 -14.43 23.22
N ASP A 151 5.93 -15.09 22.08
CA ASP A 151 5.40 -16.45 21.89
C ASP A 151 6.36 -17.52 22.45
N HIS A 152 7.65 -17.43 22.14
CA HIS A 152 8.63 -18.49 22.44
C HIS A 152 9.35 -18.31 23.77
N CYS A 153 9.30 -17.13 24.39
CA CYS A 153 9.93 -16.88 25.69
C CYS A 153 8.86 -16.65 26.77
N HIS A 154 8.09 -15.57 26.66
CA HIS A 154 6.99 -15.22 27.58
C HIS A 154 5.90 -16.30 27.63
N PHE A 155 5.71 -17.05 26.53
CA PHE A 155 4.74 -18.13 26.34
C PHE A 155 3.33 -17.64 26.01
N GLN A 156 3.08 -17.47 24.70
CA GLN A 156 1.77 -17.10 24.16
C GLN A 156 1.53 -17.79 22.81
N TYR A 157 0.27 -18.02 22.48
CA TYR A 157 -0.14 -18.53 21.18
C TYR A 157 -0.60 -17.41 20.23
N ASN A 158 0.16 -16.32 20.06
CA ASN A 158 -0.23 -15.27 19.10
C ASN A 158 -0.05 -15.70 17.65
N SER A 159 0.94 -16.56 17.39
CA SER A 159 1.30 -17.04 16.05
C SER A 159 0.16 -17.70 15.28
N ILE A 160 -0.80 -18.35 15.97
CA ILE A 160 -1.99 -18.94 15.34
C ILE A 160 -2.87 -17.85 14.73
N ALA A 161 -3.32 -16.88 15.54
CA ALA A 161 -4.17 -15.81 15.05
C ALA A 161 -3.45 -14.86 14.08
N LEU A 162 -2.16 -14.55 14.33
CA LEU A 162 -1.33 -13.77 13.41
C LEU A 162 -1.14 -14.52 12.08
N GLY A 163 -0.96 -15.84 12.11
CA GLY A 163 -0.83 -16.68 10.93
C GLY A 163 -2.13 -16.78 10.13
N LEU A 164 -3.28 -16.94 10.79
CA LEU A 164 -4.60 -16.89 10.16
C LEU A 164 -4.84 -15.53 9.47
N LEU A 165 -4.50 -14.43 10.14
CA LEU A 165 -4.53 -13.09 9.55
C LEU A 165 -3.55 -12.95 8.37
N MET A 166 -2.34 -13.48 8.48
CA MET A 166 -1.33 -13.45 7.41
C MET A 166 -1.83 -14.15 6.15
N TRP A 167 -2.45 -15.33 6.31
CA TRP A 167 -3.08 -16.03 5.19
C TRP A 167 -4.31 -15.29 4.66
N ALA A 168 -5.12 -14.67 5.52
CA ALA A 168 -6.21 -13.82 5.09
C ALA A 168 -5.71 -12.65 4.21
N ILE A 169 -4.65 -11.96 4.63
CA ILE A 169 -3.99 -10.91 3.85
C ILE A 169 -3.51 -11.45 2.50
N ASN A 170 -2.86 -12.62 2.48
CA ASN A 170 -2.37 -13.24 1.25
C ASN A 170 -3.51 -13.54 0.25
N PHE A 171 -4.66 -14.03 0.71
CA PHE A 171 -5.81 -14.26 -0.17
C PHE A 171 -6.46 -12.97 -0.68
N ILE A 172 -6.51 -11.95 0.17
CA ILE A 172 -7.16 -10.66 -0.13
C ILE A 172 -6.32 -9.81 -1.08
N VAL A 173 -5.00 -9.77 -0.90
CA VAL A 173 -4.10 -8.89 -1.67
C VAL A 173 -3.77 -9.43 -3.07
N GLN A 174 -3.99 -10.71 -3.32
CA GLN A 174 -3.67 -11.35 -4.60
C GLN A 174 -4.46 -10.77 -5.79
N PRO A 175 -3.91 -10.87 -7.03
CA PRO A 175 -4.59 -10.40 -8.23
C PRO A 175 -6.00 -10.98 -8.41
N GLN A 176 -6.21 -12.22 -7.96
CA GLN A 176 -7.45 -13.00 -8.07
C GLN A 176 -8.45 -12.73 -6.93
N PHE A 177 -8.65 -11.46 -6.55
CA PHE A 177 -9.52 -11.04 -5.44
C PHE A 177 -10.89 -11.74 -5.46
N ASN A 178 -11.57 -11.77 -6.62
CA ASN A 178 -12.91 -12.35 -6.77
C ASN A 178 -13.01 -13.84 -6.38
N ARG A 179 -11.94 -14.62 -6.48
CA ARG A 179 -11.94 -16.04 -6.08
C ARG A 179 -11.55 -16.25 -4.61
N ASN A 180 -10.81 -15.31 -4.03
CA ASN A 180 -10.09 -15.54 -2.78
C ASN A 180 -10.58 -14.69 -1.60
N HIS A 181 -11.30 -13.58 -1.84
CA HIS A 181 -11.77 -12.68 -0.77
C HIS A 181 -12.65 -13.37 0.28
N LEU A 182 -13.47 -14.34 -0.11
CA LEU A 182 -14.28 -15.15 0.83
C LEU A 182 -13.41 -16.05 1.71
N LYS A 183 -12.34 -16.65 1.16
CA LYS A 183 -11.37 -17.44 1.93
C LYS A 183 -10.63 -16.55 2.93
N GLY A 184 -10.26 -15.34 2.50
CA GLY A 184 -9.65 -14.35 3.38
C GLY A 184 -10.58 -13.91 4.51
N ALA A 185 -11.85 -13.67 4.22
CA ALA A 185 -12.85 -13.36 5.25
C ALA A 185 -13.03 -14.51 6.25
N PHE A 186 -13.14 -15.76 5.76
CA PHE A 186 -13.23 -16.95 6.60
C PHE A 186 -12.03 -17.08 7.57
N LEU A 187 -10.80 -16.98 7.05
CA LEU A 187 -9.59 -17.08 7.88
C LEU A 187 -9.44 -15.91 8.86
N TYR A 188 -9.81 -14.70 8.46
CA TYR A 188 -9.81 -13.57 9.38
C TYR A 188 -10.86 -13.72 10.49
N SER A 189 -12.05 -14.23 10.15
CA SER A 189 -13.08 -14.56 11.16
C SER A 189 -12.57 -15.62 12.13
N LEU A 190 -11.86 -16.65 11.66
CA LEU A 190 -11.20 -17.62 12.56
C LEU A 190 -10.14 -16.94 13.45
N ALA A 191 -9.35 -16.01 12.93
CA ALA A 191 -8.37 -15.27 13.75
C ALA A 191 -9.05 -14.48 14.89
N VAL A 192 -10.18 -13.84 14.60
CA VAL A 192 -11.00 -13.14 15.61
C VAL A 192 -11.59 -14.12 16.63
N MET A 193 -12.07 -15.28 16.17
CA MET A 193 -12.61 -16.34 17.03
C MET A 193 -11.52 -17.10 17.81
N TYR A 194 -10.24 -16.94 17.46
CA TYR A 194 -9.11 -17.39 18.25
C TYR A 194 -8.75 -16.36 19.32
N LYS A 195 -8.60 -15.08 18.95
CA LYS A 195 -8.25 -14.00 19.87
C LYS A 195 -9.00 -12.72 19.53
N GLN A 196 -9.83 -12.25 20.47
CA GLN A 196 -10.74 -11.11 20.26
C GLN A 196 -10.02 -9.79 19.95
N THR A 197 -8.75 -9.64 20.34
CA THR A 197 -7.96 -8.44 20.03
C THR A 197 -7.75 -8.24 18.52
N PHE A 198 -7.95 -9.28 17.70
CA PHE A 198 -7.90 -9.17 16.24
C PHE A 198 -9.05 -8.33 15.65
N LEU A 199 -10.06 -7.99 16.44
CA LEU A 199 -11.05 -6.95 16.10
C LEU A 199 -10.41 -5.59 15.81
N TYR A 200 -9.18 -5.34 16.26
CA TYR A 200 -8.47 -4.10 15.96
C TYR A 200 -8.21 -3.92 14.45
N PHE A 201 -8.21 -5.00 13.68
CA PHE A 201 -8.11 -4.97 12.22
C PHE A 201 -9.46 -4.86 11.52
N ALA A 202 -10.58 -5.04 12.24
CA ALA A 202 -11.90 -5.19 11.62
C ALA A 202 -12.31 -3.96 10.79
N PRO A 203 -12.09 -2.70 11.24
CA PRO A 203 -12.40 -1.53 10.42
C PRO A 203 -11.61 -1.49 9.11
N ALA A 204 -10.33 -1.85 9.13
CA ALA A 204 -9.48 -1.91 7.94
C ALA A 204 -9.91 -3.02 6.99
N MET A 205 -10.15 -4.24 7.52
CA MET A 205 -10.63 -5.38 6.75
C MET A 205 -11.96 -5.09 6.08
N PHE A 206 -12.91 -4.55 6.84
CA PHE A 206 -14.22 -4.12 6.33
C PHE A 206 -14.06 -3.05 5.25
N GLY A 207 -13.34 -1.96 5.54
CA GLY A 207 -13.21 -0.84 4.63
C GLY A 207 -12.55 -1.24 3.30
N TYR A 208 -11.51 -2.08 3.36
CA TYR A 208 -10.84 -2.57 2.16
C TYR A 208 -11.72 -3.53 1.34
N LEU A 209 -12.33 -4.54 1.99
CA LEU A 209 -13.19 -5.49 1.29
C LEU A 209 -14.40 -4.80 0.65
N LEU A 210 -15.04 -3.88 1.36
CA LEU A 210 -16.15 -3.09 0.83
C LEU A 210 -15.69 -2.22 -0.35
N GLY A 211 -14.58 -1.49 -0.21
CA GLY A 211 -14.02 -0.68 -1.29
C GLY A 211 -13.72 -1.50 -2.55
N GLN A 212 -13.10 -2.68 -2.39
CA GLN A 212 -12.81 -3.58 -3.51
C GLN A 212 -14.08 -4.13 -4.17
N VAL A 213 -15.09 -4.49 -3.38
CA VAL A 213 -16.39 -4.92 -3.91
C VAL A 213 -17.03 -3.80 -4.72
N ILE A 214 -17.04 -2.57 -4.20
CA ILE A 214 -17.59 -1.40 -4.91
C ILE A 214 -16.85 -1.17 -6.22
N LEU A 215 -15.52 -1.26 -6.23
CA LEU A 215 -14.69 -1.03 -7.41
C LEU A 215 -14.92 -2.07 -8.52
N GLN A 216 -15.07 -3.34 -8.15
CA GLN A 216 -15.09 -4.47 -9.09
C GLN A 216 -16.50 -4.89 -9.52
N SER A 217 -17.54 -4.27 -8.97
CA SER A 217 -18.93 -4.61 -9.26
C SER A 217 -19.47 -3.75 -10.40
N SER A 218 -20.17 -4.38 -11.35
CA SER A 218 -20.79 -3.68 -12.49
C SER A 218 -22.15 -3.04 -12.16
N SER A 219 -22.77 -3.40 -11.03
CA SER A 219 -24.09 -2.88 -10.63
C SER A 219 -24.30 -2.89 -9.11
N LYS A 220 -25.27 -2.09 -8.63
CA LYS A 220 -25.67 -2.09 -7.21
C LYS A 220 -26.15 -3.46 -6.72
N LYS A 221 -26.78 -4.25 -7.58
CA LYS A 221 -27.22 -5.62 -7.24
C LYS A 221 -26.02 -6.56 -7.03
N ASP A 222 -24.97 -6.42 -7.83
CA ASP A 222 -23.73 -7.20 -7.67
C ASP A 222 -23.00 -6.82 -6.37
N ILE A 223 -22.95 -5.52 -6.03
CA ILE A 223 -22.42 -5.04 -4.74
C ILE A 223 -23.18 -5.71 -3.60
N ALA A 224 -24.51 -5.62 -3.59
CA ALA A 224 -25.33 -6.22 -2.54
C ALA A 224 -25.07 -7.73 -2.41
N LYS A 225 -25.09 -8.47 -3.53
CA LYS A 225 -24.82 -9.91 -3.55
C LYS A 225 -23.46 -10.26 -2.92
N ARG A 226 -22.40 -9.54 -3.27
CA ARG A 226 -21.03 -9.81 -2.78
C ARG A 226 -20.85 -9.42 -1.33
N VAL A 227 -21.41 -8.29 -0.89
CA VAL A 227 -21.42 -7.89 0.52
C VAL A 227 -22.21 -8.90 1.36
N THR A 228 -23.37 -9.35 0.88
CA THR A 228 -24.13 -10.42 1.54
C THR A 228 -23.33 -11.72 1.59
N ALA A 229 -22.62 -12.10 0.53
CA ALA A 229 -21.75 -13.28 0.54
C ALA A 229 -20.63 -13.19 1.58
N LEU A 230 -19.96 -12.03 1.69
CA LEU A 230 -18.98 -11.77 2.75
C LEU A 230 -19.60 -11.88 4.14
N GLY A 231 -20.76 -11.24 4.36
CA GLY A 231 -21.49 -11.30 5.63
C GLY A 231 -21.89 -12.73 6.00
N MET A 232 -22.39 -13.52 5.03
CA MET A 232 -22.74 -14.93 5.24
C MET A 232 -21.53 -15.77 5.64
N VAL A 233 -20.35 -15.55 5.05
CA VAL A 233 -19.13 -16.26 5.45
C VAL A 233 -18.73 -15.93 6.88
N VAL A 234 -18.80 -14.66 7.28
CA VAL A 234 -18.49 -14.24 8.66
C VAL A 234 -19.47 -14.89 9.65
N VAL A 235 -20.78 -14.79 9.38
CA VAL A 235 -21.83 -15.39 10.23
C VAL A 235 -21.67 -16.91 10.30
N PHE A 236 -21.43 -17.57 9.16
CA PHE A 236 -21.18 -19.01 9.09
C PHE A 236 -19.96 -19.41 9.95
N THR A 237 -18.85 -18.68 9.85
CA THR A 237 -17.64 -18.99 10.61
C THR A 237 -17.84 -18.84 12.11
N VAL A 238 -18.49 -17.76 12.53
CA VAL A 238 -18.82 -17.53 13.95
C VAL A 238 -19.78 -18.60 14.44
N ALA A 239 -20.84 -18.91 13.69
CA ALA A 239 -21.79 -19.95 14.04
C ALA A 239 -21.11 -21.33 14.14
N LEU A 240 -20.23 -21.67 13.19
CA LEU A 240 -19.48 -22.93 13.21
C LEU A 240 -18.66 -23.11 14.49
N VAL A 241 -17.96 -22.06 14.94
CA VAL A 241 -17.15 -22.11 16.16
C VAL A 241 -18.02 -22.11 17.42
N MET A 242 -19.13 -21.37 17.42
CA MET A 242 -20.02 -21.23 18.57
C MET A 242 -20.98 -22.42 18.75
N LEU A 243 -21.29 -23.16 17.69
CA LEU A 243 -22.35 -24.18 17.68
C LEU A 243 -22.16 -25.26 18.76
N PRO A 244 -20.97 -25.87 18.97
CA PRO A 244 -20.81 -26.87 20.02
C PRO A 244 -21.07 -26.32 21.43
N LEU A 245 -20.69 -25.06 21.69
CA LEU A 245 -20.97 -24.40 22.98
C LEU A 245 -22.47 -24.17 23.17
N VAL A 246 -23.16 -23.62 22.17
CA VAL A 246 -24.60 -23.34 22.24
C VAL A 246 -25.40 -24.63 22.40
N LEU A 247 -25.04 -25.70 21.69
CA LEU A 247 -25.67 -27.01 21.83
C LEU A 247 -25.41 -27.64 23.20
N ALA A 248 -24.18 -27.52 23.74
CA ALA A 248 -23.85 -28.06 25.06
C ALA A 248 -24.55 -27.30 26.20
N ASP A 249 -24.74 -25.99 26.04
CA ASP A 249 -25.40 -25.13 27.03
C ASP A 249 -26.92 -25.26 26.99
N GLY A 250 -27.50 -25.54 25.82
CA GLY A 250 -28.93 -25.66 25.58
C GLY A 250 -29.64 -24.32 25.32
N ASP A 251 -28.93 -23.20 25.43
CA ASP A 251 -29.45 -21.85 25.15
C ASP A 251 -28.36 -20.89 24.66
N PHE A 252 -28.74 -19.64 24.36
CA PHE A 252 -27.82 -18.59 23.90
C PHE A 252 -27.20 -17.78 25.04
N THR A 253 -27.41 -18.12 26.31
CA THR A 253 -26.87 -17.37 27.46
C THR A 253 -25.34 -17.42 27.53
N VAL A 254 -24.74 -18.48 26.98
CA VAL A 254 -23.28 -18.61 26.80
C VAL A 254 -22.67 -17.41 26.06
N VAL A 255 -23.40 -16.79 25.12
CA VAL A 255 -22.90 -15.61 24.38
C VAL A 255 -22.70 -14.44 25.32
N GLY A 256 -23.63 -14.16 26.23
CA GLY A 256 -23.51 -13.09 27.21
C GLY A 256 -22.31 -13.31 28.14
N ARG A 257 -22.14 -14.54 28.63
CA ARG A 257 -21.00 -14.91 29.50
C ARG A 257 -19.66 -14.77 28.79
N LEU A 258 -19.56 -15.18 27.52
CA LEU A 258 -18.36 -14.99 26.70
C LEU A 258 -18.02 -13.51 26.53
N MET A 259 -19.02 -12.65 26.28
CA MET A 259 -18.80 -11.21 26.14
C MET A 259 -18.28 -10.58 27.44
N GLU A 260 -18.80 -10.98 28.59
CA GLU A 260 -18.32 -10.52 29.90
C GLU A 260 -16.88 -10.96 30.21
N ARG A 261 -16.50 -12.18 29.81
CA ARG A 261 -15.12 -12.71 29.95
C ARG A 261 -14.15 -11.99 29.01
N MET A 262 -14.52 -11.84 27.74
CA MET A 262 -13.65 -11.29 26.70
C MET A 262 -13.43 -9.78 26.81
N PHE A 263 -14.41 -9.04 27.36
CA PHE A 263 -14.38 -7.57 27.49
C PHE A 263 -14.62 -7.13 28.94
N PRO A 264 -13.66 -7.32 29.85
CA PRO A 264 -13.83 -7.05 31.27
C PRO A 264 -13.69 -5.55 31.60
N PHE A 265 -14.72 -4.75 31.33
CA PHE A 265 -14.71 -3.29 31.54
C PHE A 265 -14.42 -2.82 32.98
N LYS A 266 -14.47 -3.71 33.97
CA LYS A 266 -14.29 -3.41 35.40
C LYS A 266 -12.81 -3.27 35.84
N ARG A 267 -11.83 -3.52 34.95
CA ARG A 267 -10.39 -3.57 35.32
C ARG A 267 -9.64 -2.22 35.28
N GLY A 268 -10.35 -1.11 35.02
CA GLY A 268 -9.76 0.25 34.99
C GLY A 268 -9.08 0.61 33.65
N LEU A 269 -8.62 1.87 33.51
CA LEU A 269 -8.12 2.47 32.25
C LEU A 269 -6.80 1.86 31.72
N TYR A 270 -6.01 1.23 32.59
CA TYR A 270 -4.89 0.36 32.20
C TYR A 270 -4.42 -0.39 33.46
N GLU A 271 -4.16 -1.68 33.30
CA GLU A 271 -3.68 -2.55 34.39
C GLU A 271 -2.19 -2.28 34.66
N ASP A 272 -1.40 -2.26 33.58
CA ASP A 272 0.06 -2.21 33.58
C ASP A 272 0.61 -0.99 32.81
N HIS A 273 1.93 -0.78 32.90
CA HIS A 273 2.63 0.33 32.24
C HIS A 273 2.75 0.07 30.73
N VAL A 274 1.68 0.35 29.99
CA VAL A 274 1.63 0.22 28.52
C VAL A 274 2.13 1.50 27.85
N SER A 275 2.79 1.39 26.70
CA SER A 275 3.24 2.53 25.89
C SER A 275 2.09 3.21 25.10
N ASN A 276 1.02 3.63 25.77
CA ASN A 276 -0.15 4.28 25.15
C ASN A 276 -0.29 5.77 25.55
N VAL A 277 -1.23 6.47 24.92
CA VAL A 277 -1.43 7.92 25.15
C VAL A 277 -1.93 8.20 26.57
N TRP A 278 -2.73 7.29 27.14
CA TRP A 278 -3.24 7.45 28.50
C TRP A 278 -2.13 7.38 29.54
N VAL A 279 -1.15 6.51 29.37
CA VAL A 279 0.04 6.42 30.25
C VAL A 279 0.91 7.67 30.12
N LEU A 280 1.10 8.19 28.90
CA LEU A 280 1.81 9.46 28.67
C LEU A 280 1.15 10.65 29.41
N LEU A 281 -0.18 10.72 29.41
CA LEU A 281 -0.93 11.84 29.99
C LEU A 281 -1.20 11.69 31.50
N SER A 282 -1.19 10.47 32.02
CA SER A 282 -1.58 10.18 33.40
C SER A 282 -0.75 10.84 34.50
N PRO A 283 0.57 11.08 34.35
CA PRO A 283 1.35 11.82 35.35
C PRO A 283 0.85 13.26 35.55
N VAL A 284 0.33 13.88 34.50
CA VAL A 284 -0.15 15.27 34.52
C VAL A 284 -1.63 15.33 34.91
N LEU A 285 -2.45 14.51 34.25
CA LEU A 285 -3.91 14.55 34.36
C LEU A 285 -4.49 13.60 35.42
N LYS A 286 -3.67 12.73 36.04
CA LYS A 286 -4.09 11.75 37.05
C LYS A 286 -5.28 10.86 36.61
N LEU A 287 -5.40 10.57 35.32
CA LEU A 287 -6.55 9.88 34.70
C LEU A 287 -6.85 8.51 35.33
N ARG A 288 -5.82 7.72 35.64
CA ARG A 288 -5.99 6.43 36.33
C ARG A 288 -6.60 6.58 37.72
N ARG A 289 -6.18 7.60 38.49
CA ARG A 289 -6.71 7.84 39.83
C ARG A 289 -8.18 8.21 39.78
N TRP A 290 -8.58 9.07 38.85
CA TRP A 290 -9.98 9.50 38.72
C TRP A 290 -10.90 8.43 38.16
N SER A 291 -10.41 7.61 37.22
CA SER A 291 -11.17 6.48 36.69
C SER A 291 -11.42 5.39 37.73
N LEU A 292 -10.46 5.11 38.61
CA LEU A 292 -10.66 4.17 39.71
C LEU A 292 -11.52 4.74 40.85
N ALA A 293 -11.49 6.06 41.05
CA ALA A 293 -12.23 6.70 42.13
C ALA A 293 -13.71 6.98 41.81
N SER A 294 -14.12 6.98 40.53
CA SER A 294 -15.47 7.40 40.11
C SER A 294 -15.97 6.61 38.90
N GLU A 295 -16.99 5.78 39.08
CA GLU A 295 -17.66 5.07 37.98
C GLU A 295 -18.25 6.01 36.90
N PRO A 296 -18.89 7.14 37.24
CA PRO A 296 -19.29 8.12 36.22
C PRO A 296 -18.12 8.61 35.36
N PHE A 297 -16.97 8.90 35.97
CA PHE A 297 -15.79 9.34 35.24
C PHE A 297 -15.20 8.22 34.37
N ALA A 298 -15.16 6.98 34.88
CA ALA A 298 -14.75 5.82 34.09
C ALA A 298 -15.62 5.65 32.83
N ARG A 299 -16.95 5.78 32.95
CA ARG A 299 -17.87 5.72 31.80
C ARG A 299 -17.64 6.84 30.78
N ILE A 300 -17.31 8.05 31.23
CA ILE A 300 -16.94 9.15 30.33
C ILE A 300 -15.64 8.81 29.60
N MET A 301 -14.64 8.35 30.33
CA MET A 301 -13.35 7.99 29.73
C MET A 301 -13.47 6.83 28.73
N VAL A 302 -14.29 5.81 28.97
CA VAL A 302 -14.58 4.76 27.97
C VAL A 302 -15.10 5.37 26.66
N LYS A 303 -16.01 6.36 26.75
CA LYS A 303 -16.53 7.07 25.56
C LYS A 303 -15.44 7.91 24.88
N VAL A 304 -14.60 8.60 25.65
CA VAL A 304 -13.47 9.39 25.12
C VAL A 304 -12.47 8.49 24.41
N CYS A 305 -12.07 7.37 25.03
CA CYS A 305 -11.20 6.36 24.43
C CYS A 305 -11.79 5.84 23.12
N THR A 306 -13.06 5.47 23.13
CA THR A 306 -13.78 4.99 21.93
C THR A 306 -13.78 6.05 20.82
N ALA A 307 -14.10 7.30 21.15
CA ALA A 307 -14.10 8.40 20.19
C ALA A 307 -12.70 8.66 19.62
N CYS A 308 -11.66 8.73 20.45
CA CYS A 308 -10.28 8.91 20.02
C CYS A 308 -9.81 7.77 19.10
N THR A 309 -10.10 6.51 19.45
CA THR A 309 -9.78 5.35 18.61
C THR A 309 -10.47 5.45 17.25
N LEU A 310 -11.78 5.70 17.22
CA LEU A 310 -12.55 5.79 15.99
C LEU A 310 -12.11 6.96 15.11
N LEU A 311 -11.95 8.15 15.68
CA LEU A 311 -11.50 9.35 14.94
C LEU A 311 -10.09 9.16 14.38
N SER A 312 -9.22 8.43 15.09
CA SER A 312 -7.86 8.13 14.65
C SER A 312 -7.83 7.13 13.48
N CYS A 313 -8.67 6.08 13.49
CA CYS A 313 -8.66 5.07 12.42
C CYS A 313 -9.50 5.48 11.19
N LEU A 314 -10.56 6.27 11.38
CA LEU A 314 -11.57 6.59 10.37
C LEU A 314 -10.98 7.14 9.05
N PRO A 315 -10.00 8.07 9.05
CA PRO A 315 -9.47 8.61 7.80
C PRO A 315 -8.89 7.53 6.87
N SER A 316 -8.18 6.54 7.43
CA SER A 316 -7.57 5.47 6.65
C SER A 316 -8.59 4.43 6.19
N VAL A 317 -9.64 4.18 6.98
CA VAL A 317 -10.75 3.30 6.59
C VAL A 317 -11.55 3.91 5.45
N LEU A 318 -11.89 5.19 5.55
CA LEU A 318 -12.57 5.93 4.48
C LEU A 318 -11.72 6.00 3.21
N ASP A 319 -10.41 6.17 3.34
CA ASP A 319 -9.49 6.10 2.20
C ASP A 319 -9.60 4.76 1.45
N CYS A 320 -9.62 3.63 2.18
CA CYS A 320 -9.76 2.30 1.57
C CYS A 320 -11.12 2.08 0.90
N ILE A 321 -12.20 2.62 1.46
CA ILE A 321 -13.56 2.49 0.91
C ILE A 321 -13.72 3.36 -0.34
N LEU A 322 -13.31 4.63 -0.24
CA LEU A 322 -13.56 5.64 -1.27
C LEU A 322 -12.54 5.52 -2.40
N ARG A 323 -11.29 5.15 -2.12
CA ARG A 323 -10.21 5.00 -3.10
C ARG A 323 -9.61 3.60 -3.06
N PRO A 324 -10.43 2.58 -3.42
CA PRO A 324 -9.94 1.22 -3.52
C PRO A 324 -8.80 1.19 -4.54
N PRO A 325 -7.63 0.64 -4.19
CA PRO A 325 -6.43 0.72 -5.02
C PRO A 325 -6.65 -0.02 -6.35
N ARG A 326 -6.57 0.72 -7.47
CA ARG A 326 -6.68 0.18 -8.85
C ARG A 326 -5.40 -0.49 -9.33
N VAL A 327 -4.22 -0.03 -8.88
CA VAL A 327 -2.91 -0.46 -9.41
C VAL A 327 -1.93 -0.96 -8.34
N ASP A 328 -1.95 -0.47 -7.09
CA ASP A 328 -1.09 -0.97 -5.99
C ASP A 328 -1.90 -1.45 -4.77
N LYS A 329 -2.43 -2.68 -4.91
CA LYS A 329 -3.43 -3.32 -4.04
C LYS A 329 -3.06 -3.46 -2.56
N ARG A 330 -1.76 -3.43 -2.23
CA ARG A 330 -1.21 -3.92 -0.96
C ARG A 330 -0.85 -2.84 0.05
N GLN A 331 -0.16 -1.79 -0.40
CA GLN A 331 0.44 -0.81 0.52
C GLN A 331 -0.62 -0.03 1.30
N ARG A 332 -1.66 0.48 0.62
CA ARG A 332 -2.78 1.19 1.26
C ARG A 332 -3.52 0.29 2.25
N PHE A 333 -3.74 -0.97 1.90
CA PHE A 333 -4.37 -1.95 2.78
C PHE A 333 -3.56 -2.22 4.05
N LEU A 334 -2.27 -2.52 3.90
CA LEU A 334 -1.37 -2.75 5.04
C LEU A 334 -1.22 -1.50 5.89
N ALA A 335 -1.17 -0.32 5.25
CA ALA A 335 -1.14 0.94 5.98
C ALA A 335 -2.43 1.17 6.76
N CYS A 336 -3.60 0.80 6.23
CA CYS A 336 -4.86 0.84 6.94
C CYS A 336 -4.92 -0.15 8.11
N LEU A 337 -4.43 -1.38 7.91
CA LEU A 337 -4.29 -2.37 8.99
C LEU A 337 -3.38 -1.85 10.10
N PHE A 338 -2.24 -1.25 9.75
CA PHE A 338 -1.32 -0.60 10.70
C PHE A 338 -2.02 0.53 11.45
N GLN A 339 -2.68 1.45 10.73
CA GLN A 339 -3.32 2.60 11.35
C GLN A 339 -4.42 2.18 12.31
N CYS A 340 -5.32 1.27 11.90
CA CYS A 340 -6.38 0.80 12.78
C CYS A 340 -5.81 0.11 14.01
N SER A 341 -4.91 -0.87 13.84
CA SER A 341 -4.34 -1.60 14.97
C SER A 341 -3.54 -0.73 15.93
N LEU A 342 -2.78 0.25 15.42
CA LEU A 342 -2.07 1.21 16.27
C LEU A 342 -3.01 2.20 16.95
N SER A 343 -4.10 2.64 16.31
CA SER A 343 -5.14 3.48 16.95
C SER A 343 -5.80 2.76 18.12
N PHE A 344 -6.12 1.47 17.98
CA PHE A 344 -6.63 0.67 19.09
C PHE A 344 -5.58 0.52 20.19
N PHE A 345 -4.31 0.27 19.85
CA PHE A 345 -3.24 0.19 20.85
C PHE A 345 -3.02 1.50 21.63
N LEU A 346 -3.07 2.65 20.95
CA LEU A 346 -2.77 3.96 21.55
C LEU A 346 -3.91 4.56 22.36
N PHE A 347 -5.16 4.37 21.92
CA PHE A 347 -6.31 5.11 22.44
C PHE A 347 -7.39 4.25 23.10
N SER A 348 -7.32 2.91 23.02
CA SER A 348 -8.34 2.06 23.64
C SER A 348 -8.28 2.11 25.18
N TRP A 349 -9.41 1.79 25.82
CA TRP A 349 -9.60 1.80 27.27
C TRP A 349 -8.78 0.75 27.99
N GLN A 350 -8.53 -0.41 27.38
CA GLN A 350 -7.75 -1.48 27.99
C GLN A 350 -6.93 -2.15 26.90
N VAL A 351 -5.61 -2.11 27.07
CA VAL A 351 -4.63 -2.63 26.12
C VAL A 351 -3.50 -3.26 26.92
N HIS A 352 -3.00 -4.40 26.46
CA HIS A 352 -1.82 -5.04 27.03
C HIS A 352 -0.57 -4.67 26.23
N GLU A 353 0.59 -4.66 26.88
CA GLU A 353 1.91 -4.35 26.28
C GLU A 353 2.17 -5.21 25.03
N LYS A 354 1.85 -6.50 25.13
CA LYS A 354 1.95 -7.50 24.04
C LYS A 354 1.01 -7.26 22.85
N ALA A 355 0.01 -6.37 22.94
CA ALA A 355 -0.83 -6.01 21.80
C ALA A 355 -0.09 -5.22 20.71
N ILE A 356 1.12 -4.73 20.99
CA ILE A 356 1.97 -4.07 19.97
C ILE A 356 2.32 -5.00 18.79
N LEU A 357 2.22 -6.32 18.95
CA LEU A 357 2.40 -7.28 17.86
C LEU A 357 1.40 -7.08 16.71
N LEU A 358 0.22 -6.54 17.01
CA LEU A 358 -0.83 -6.33 16.03
C LEU A 358 -0.41 -5.28 14.98
N PRO A 359 -0.04 -4.03 15.35
CA PRO A 359 0.52 -3.08 14.38
C PRO A 359 1.91 -3.48 13.86
N LEU A 360 2.67 -4.30 14.59
CA LEU A 360 3.98 -4.78 14.13
C LEU A 360 3.90 -5.64 12.86
N LEU A 361 2.89 -6.52 12.75
CA LEU A 361 2.73 -7.36 11.55
C LEU A 361 2.60 -6.54 10.25
N PRO A 362 1.62 -5.63 10.07
CA PRO A 362 1.51 -4.84 8.86
C PRO A 362 2.71 -3.90 8.67
N ALA A 363 3.35 -3.40 9.74
CA ALA A 363 4.59 -2.64 9.63
C ALA A 363 5.71 -3.47 8.99
N MET A 364 5.93 -4.71 9.45
CA MET A 364 6.96 -5.57 8.88
C MET A 364 6.64 -6.04 7.46
N LEU A 365 5.36 -6.20 7.11
CA LEU A 365 4.95 -6.50 5.73
C LEU A 365 5.21 -5.33 4.75
N LEU A 366 5.28 -4.10 5.27
CA LEU A 366 5.64 -2.90 4.50
C LEU A 366 7.16 -2.71 4.33
N VAL A 367 8.02 -3.59 4.87
CA VAL A 367 9.49 -3.40 4.82
C VAL A 367 10.04 -3.30 3.39
N ALA A 368 9.41 -3.98 2.43
CA ALA A 368 9.76 -3.90 1.02
C ALA A 368 9.49 -2.53 0.40
N ASP A 369 8.43 -1.86 0.86
CA ASP A 369 7.93 -0.62 0.29
C ASP A 369 8.44 0.62 1.05
N ARG A 370 8.51 0.50 2.37
CA ARG A 370 8.87 1.55 3.33
C ARG A 370 9.84 0.98 4.36
N PRO A 371 11.08 0.64 3.95
CA PRO A 371 12.02 -0.08 4.80
C PRO A 371 12.39 0.69 6.06
N LEU A 372 12.68 2.00 5.93
CA LEU A 372 13.05 2.87 7.04
C LEU A 372 11.95 2.93 8.12
N PHE A 373 10.71 3.15 7.71
CA PHE A 373 9.56 3.13 8.61
C PHE A 373 9.42 1.79 9.33
N SER A 374 9.52 0.68 8.60
CA SER A 374 9.25 -0.66 9.10
C SER A 374 10.30 -1.11 10.12
N VAL A 375 11.59 -0.92 9.81
CA VAL A 375 12.67 -1.29 10.73
C VAL A 375 12.70 -0.39 11.97
N SER A 376 12.43 0.91 11.81
CA SER A 376 12.31 1.83 12.93
C SER A 376 11.15 1.45 13.86
N PHE A 377 10.00 1.06 13.30
CA PHE A 377 8.87 0.58 14.10
C PHE A 377 9.20 -0.76 14.80
N GLY A 378 9.88 -1.69 14.12
CA GLY A 378 10.30 -2.96 14.72
C GLY A 378 11.30 -2.82 15.88
N MET A 379 12.21 -1.84 15.80
CA MET A 379 13.09 -1.49 16.93
C MET A 379 12.28 -0.86 18.07
N LEU A 380 11.38 0.07 17.76
CA LEU A 380 10.54 0.75 18.76
C LEU A 380 9.58 -0.21 19.47
N SER A 381 8.98 -1.17 18.75
CA SER A 381 8.15 -2.19 19.36
C SER A 381 8.94 -3.09 20.32
N THR A 382 10.20 -3.40 19.97
CA THR A 382 11.09 -4.18 20.85
C THR A 382 11.39 -3.41 22.14
N LEU A 383 11.70 -2.11 22.03
CA LEU A 383 11.91 -1.25 23.19
C LEU A 383 10.67 -1.18 24.09
N SER A 384 9.47 -1.08 23.52
CA SER A 384 8.21 -1.03 24.29
C SER A 384 7.92 -2.30 25.09
N LEU A 385 8.48 -3.44 24.68
CA LEU A 385 8.32 -4.73 25.37
C LEU A 385 9.36 -4.94 26.49
N TRP A 386 10.32 -4.03 26.65
CA TRP A 386 11.42 -4.19 27.60
C TRP A 386 10.95 -4.52 29.02
N ARG A 387 9.95 -3.80 29.53
CA ARG A 387 9.44 -3.99 30.89
C ARG A 387 8.81 -5.37 31.08
N LEU A 388 8.08 -5.86 30.07
CA LEU A 388 7.51 -7.21 30.10
C LEU A 388 8.63 -8.25 30.20
N MET A 389 9.64 -8.12 29.35
CA MET A 389 10.78 -9.05 29.33
C MET A 389 11.60 -8.99 30.62
N GLU A 390 11.70 -7.81 31.25
CA GLU A 390 12.35 -7.65 32.54
C GLU A 390 11.59 -8.37 33.66
N LYS A 391 10.24 -8.32 33.68
CA LYS A 391 9.41 -9.04 34.67
C LYS A 391 9.64 -10.56 34.61
N ASP A 392 9.93 -11.09 33.42
CA ASP A 392 10.15 -12.53 33.21
C ASP A 392 11.63 -12.95 33.20
N ASN A 393 12.57 -12.06 33.53
CA ASN A 393 14.02 -12.32 33.48
C ASN A 393 14.56 -12.68 32.06
N LEU A 394 14.01 -12.05 31.03
CA LEU A 394 14.34 -12.26 29.60
C LEU A 394 15.20 -11.14 28.98
N GLN A 395 15.92 -10.37 29.79
CA GLN A 395 16.70 -9.22 29.33
C GLN A 395 17.81 -9.63 28.35
N VAL A 396 18.51 -10.73 28.64
CA VAL A 396 19.62 -11.24 27.80
C VAL A 396 19.10 -11.65 26.42
N ALA A 397 18.03 -12.44 26.37
CA ALA A 397 17.39 -12.84 25.12
C ALA A 397 16.92 -11.62 24.30
N THR A 398 16.37 -10.62 24.98
CA THR A 398 15.90 -9.37 24.35
C THR A 398 17.05 -8.61 23.69
N ILE A 399 18.18 -8.45 24.38
CA ILE A 399 19.37 -7.75 23.84
C ILE A 399 19.95 -8.52 22.65
N GLN A 400 20.10 -9.84 22.77
CA GLN A 400 20.64 -10.67 21.68
C GLN A 400 19.76 -10.58 20.42
N LEU A 401 18.45 -10.73 20.56
CA LEU A 401 17.52 -10.62 19.43
C LEU A 401 17.48 -9.19 18.87
N ALA A 402 17.56 -8.16 19.72
CA ALA A 402 17.64 -6.77 19.27
C ALA A 402 18.90 -6.53 18.42
N LEU A 403 20.06 -7.05 18.83
CA LEU A 403 21.31 -6.95 18.07
C LEU A 403 21.24 -7.70 16.73
N ILE A 404 20.74 -8.94 16.72
CA ILE A 404 20.59 -9.73 15.50
C ILE A 404 19.64 -9.02 14.52
N SER A 405 18.48 -8.56 15.01
CA SER A 405 17.52 -7.83 14.18
C SER A 405 18.09 -6.52 13.65
N PHE A 406 18.82 -5.75 14.46
CA PHE A 406 19.51 -4.52 14.04
C PHE A 406 20.47 -4.76 12.88
N ILE A 407 21.29 -5.82 12.94
CA ILE A 407 22.22 -6.18 11.86
C ILE A 407 21.45 -6.50 10.57
N ILE A 408 20.41 -7.34 10.66
CA ILE A 408 19.58 -7.71 9.50
C ILE A 408 18.87 -6.48 8.91
N TYR A 409 18.35 -5.59 9.76
CA TYR A 409 17.72 -4.34 9.34
C TYR A 409 18.70 -3.42 8.61
N ALA A 410 19.93 -3.30 9.09
CA ALA A 410 20.97 -2.51 8.44
C ALA A 410 21.31 -3.06 7.04
N TYR A 411 21.45 -4.39 6.90
CA TYR A 411 21.65 -5.02 5.59
C TYR A 411 20.46 -4.85 4.66
N THR A 412 19.24 -4.92 5.20
CA THR A 412 18.00 -4.73 4.44
C THR A 412 17.88 -3.31 3.91
N LEU A 413 18.12 -2.29 4.75
CA LEU A 413 18.17 -0.89 4.34
C LEU A 413 19.23 -0.65 3.25
N ARG A 414 20.42 -1.26 3.40
CA ARG A 414 21.49 -1.15 2.41
C ARG A 414 21.13 -1.81 1.08
N SER A 415 20.45 -2.96 1.12
CA SER A 415 20.06 -3.70 -0.09
C SER A 415 18.88 -3.08 -0.82
N LEU A 416 17.98 -2.41 -0.10
CA LEU A 416 16.85 -1.68 -0.66
C LEU A 416 17.20 -0.22 -0.99
N LYS A 417 18.50 0.14 -0.95
CA LYS A 417 19.06 1.50 -1.01
C LYS A 417 18.17 2.45 -1.81
N ALA A 418 17.57 3.37 -1.05
CA ALA A 418 16.57 4.33 -1.46
C ALA A 418 17.08 5.23 -2.59
N SER A 419 16.50 5.06 -3.78
CA SER A 419 16.48 6.13 -4.77
C SER A 419 15.63 7.27 -4.22
N GLY A 420 16.27 8.29 -3.63
CA GLY A 420 15.64 9.54 -3.16
C GLY A 420 15.10 9.50 -1.73
N SER A 421 15.98 9.57 -0.72
CA SER A 421 15.54 9.94 0.64
C SER A 421 15.02 11.37 0.64
N THR A 422 13.75 11.58 0.99
CA THR A 422 13.22 12.93 1.12
C THR A 422 13.70 13.57 2.42
N SER A 423 13.74 14.91 2.49
CA SER A 423 14.05 15.62 3.74
C SER A 423 13.13 15.18 4.91
N GLN A 424 11.88 14.84 4.62
CA GLN A 424 10.93 14.34 5.62
C GLN A 424 11.23 12.93 6.12
N ASP A 425 11.91 12.09 5.35
CA ASP A 425 12.33 10.75 5.79
C ASP A 425 13.52 10.85 6.74
N SER A 426 14.45 11.79 6.46
CA SER A 426 15.57 12.11 7.33
C SER A 426 15.10 12.64 8.69
N ILE A 427 14.18 13.59 8.72
CA ILE A 427 13.64 14.15 9.98
C ILE A 427 12.93 13.06 10.79
N PHE A 428 12.10 12.24 10.14
CA PHE A 428 11.44 11.10 10.79
C PHE A 428 12.44 10.14 11.42
N PHE A 429 13.47 9.76 10.68
CA PHE A 429 14.51 8.87 11.19
C PHE A 429 15.25 9.45 12.38
N VAL A 430 15.63 10.73 12.32
CA VAL A 430 16.30 11.41 13.45
C VAL A 430 15.41 11.41 14.70
N MET A 431 14.11 11.70 14.56
CA MET A 431 13.18 11.68 15.69
C MET A 431 13.08 10.28 16.32
N VAL A 432 12.91 9.22 15.50
CA VAL A 432 12.82 7.86 16.03
C VAL A 432 14.16 7.39 16.61
N ALA A 433 15.28 7.73 15.99
CA ALA A 433 16.61 7.43 16.51
C ALA A 433 16.85 8.10 17.87
N ALA A 434 16.43 9.36 18.04
CA ALA A 434 16.50 10.06 19.33
C ALA A 434 15.65 9.37 20.41
N ILE A 435 14.47 8.87 20.06
CA ILE A 435 13.58 8.11 20.96
C ILE A 435 14.22 6.79 21.37
N LEU A 436 14.77 6.03 20.41
CA LEU A 436 15.46 4.78 20.69
C LEU A 436 16.70 5.01 21.56
N PHE A 437 17.47 6.06 21.29
CA PHE A 437 18.62 6.44 22.08
C PHE A 437 18.22 6.80 23.52
N LEU A 438 17.21 7.65 23.69
CA LEU A 438 16.71 8.05 25.00
C LEU A 438 16.17 6.85 25.79
N GLY A 439 15.36 5.99 25.16
CA GLY A 439 14.84 4.78 25.80
C GLY A 439 15.95 3.81 26.22
N SER A 440 16.95 3.60 25.37
CA SER A 440 18.11 2.76 25.68
C SER A 440 18.94 3.34 26.83
N THR A 441 19.07 4.68 26.87
CA THR A 441 19.77 5.39 27.95
C THR A 441 19.01 5.26 29.28
N LEU A 442 17.68 5.33 29.25
CA LEU A 442 16.83 5.11 30.44
C LEU A 442 16.94 3.66 30.95
N ILE A 443 17.04 2.68 30.05
CA ILE A 443 17.29 1.28 30.43
C ILE A 443 18.65 1.16 31.12
N ALA A 444 19.72 1.69 30.51
CA ALA A 444 21.05 1.65 31.11
C ALA A 444 21.09 2.37 32.46
N ALA A 445 20.41 3.52 32.58
CA ALA A 445 20.28 4.26 33.83
C ALA A 445 19.54 3.45 34.90
N SER A 446 18.50 2.67 34.53
CA SER A 446 17.74 1.86 35.48
C SER A 446 18.56 0.75 36.16
N TRP A 447 19.68 0.34 35.55
CA TRP A 447 20.60 -0.65 36.11
C TRP A 447 21.64 -0.06 37.05
N ILE A 448 21.97 1.22 36.86
CA ILE A 448 23.06 1.90 37.58
C ILE A 448 22.50 2.77 38.72
N ILE A 449 21.37 3.41 38.47
CA ILE A 449 20.76 4.40 39.35
C ILE A 449 19.44 3.84 39.88
N PRO A 450 19.30 3.59 41.19
CA PRO A 450 18.03 3.13 41.74
C PRO A 450 16.96 4.23 41.61
N PRO A 451 15.70 3.86 41.37
CA PRO A 451 14.61 4.84 41.32
C PRO A 451 14.47 5.52 42.70
N PRO A 452 14.16 6.82 42.75
CA PRO A 452 13.88 7.51 44.01
C PRO A 452 12.78 6.76 44.79
N ALA A 453 12.93 6.62 46.12
CA ALA A 453 11.97 5.87 46.95
C ALA A 453 10.51 6.38 46.83
N ARG A 454 10.34 7.68 46.55
CA ARG A 454 9.02 8.31 46.29
C ARG A 454 8.39 7.86 44.97
N TYR A 455 9.18 7.44 43.98
CA TYR A 455 8.76 7.09 42.63
C TYR A 455 9.39 5.75 42.17
N PRO A 456 8.99 4.61 42.78
CA PRO A 456 9.58 3.31 42.47
C PRO A 456 9.40 2.87 41.01
N PHE A 457 8.35 3.37 40.33
CA PHE A 457 8.03 3.04 38.93
C PHE A 457 8.47 4.12 37.93
N LEU A 458 9.43 4.98 38.29
CA LEU A 458 9.89 6.08 37.45
C LEU A 458 10.43 5.62 36.09
N TYR A 459 11.39 4.69 36.07
CA TYR A 459 11.97 4.20 34.81
C TYR A 459 10.95 3.52 33.89
N PRO A 460 10.10 2.58 34.37
CA PRO A 460 9.04 2.01 33.54
C PRO A 460 8.12 3.08 32.94
N LEU A 461 7.74 4.08 33.72
CA LEU A 461 6.88 5.17 33.24
C LEU A 461 7.57 5.99 32.14
N LEU A 462 8.84 6.38 32.34
CA LEU A 462 9.59 7.18 31.37
C LEU A 462 9.83 6.42 30.07
N ILE A 463 10.25 5.15 30.14
CA ILE A 463 10.49 4.31 28.95
C ILE A 463 9.19 4.17 28.14
N ASN A 464 8.07 3.87 28.80
CA ASN A 464 6.78 3.73 28.13
C ASN A 464 6.27 5.05 27.54
N SER A 465 6.52 6.18 28.22
CA SER A 465 6.15 7.51 27.72
C SER A 465 6.95 7.88 26.46
N VAL A 466 8.24 7.57 26.44
CA VAL A 466 9.12 7.76 25.28
C VAL A 466 8.68 6.89 24.11
N CYS A 467 8.32 5.62 24.37
CA CYS A 467 7.80 4.72 23.35
C CYS A 467 6.44 5.17 22.80
N ALA A 468 5.53 5.64 23.66
CA ALA A 468 4.23 6.18 23.26
C ALA A 468 4.38 7.37 22.30
N LEU A 469 5.33 8.28 22.57
CA LEU A 469 5.67 9.38 21.67
C LEU A 469 6.19 8.87 20.32
N GLY A 470 7.06 7.86 20.35
CA GLY A 470 7.56 7.22 19.13
C GLY A 470 6.43 6.63 18.29
N PHE A 471 5.47 5.97 18.92
CA PHE A 471 4.32 5.41 18.23
C PHE A 471 3.45 6.49 17.60
N LEU A 472 3.19 7.61 18.28
CA LEU A 472 2.50 8.76 17.69
C LEU A 472 3.23 9.33 16.46
N ILE A 473 4.56 9.44 16.52
CA ILE A 473 5.38 9.91 15.38
C ILE A 473 5.28 8.95 14.19
N THR A 474 5.36 7.63 14.44
CA THR A 474 5.20 6.62 13.38
C THR A 474 3.79 6.64 12.78
N GLN A 475 2.76 6.80 13.62
CA GLN A 475 1.37 6.92 13.19
C GLN A 475 1.18 8.13 12.27
N GLY A 476 1.68 9.31 12.68
CA GLY A 476 1.62 10.54 11.90
C GLY A 476 2.40 10.46 10.59
N LYS A 477 3.60 9.85 10.59
CA LYS A 477 4.40 9.64 9.38
C LYS A 477 3.64 8.81 8.34
N LEU A 478 3.04 7.68 8.75
CA LEU A 478 2.29 6.87 7.80
C LEU A 478 0.99 7.54 7.35
N ALA A 479 0.30 8.26 8.24
CA ALA A 479 -0.93 8.99 7.91
C ALA A 479 -0.68 10.10 6.89
N THR A 480 0.39 10.88 7.06
CA THR A 480 0.78 11.94 6.12
C THR A 480 1.17 11.39 4.75
N LEU A 481 1.80 10.22 4.70
CA LEU A 481 2.13 9.55 3.44
C LEU A 481 0.86 9.10 2.72
N ILE A 482 -0.08 8.45 3.42
CA ILE A 482 -1.39 8.11 2.86
C ILE A 482 -2.08 9.37 2.34
N ALA A 483 -2.12 10.45 3.14
CA ALA A 483 -2.76 11.71 2.77
C ALA A 483 -2.11 12.39 1.55
N LYS A 484 -0.78 12.39 1.43
CA LYS A 484 -0.06 12.96 0.27
C LYS A 484 -0.33 12.20 -1.02
N ASP A 485 -0.33 10.87 -0.95
CA ASP A 485 -0.66 10.01 -2.09
C ASP A 485 -2.15 10.12 -2.48
N SER A 486 -2.96 10.73 -1.61
CA SER A 486 -4.43 10.76 -1.66
C SER A 486 -5.04 12.11 -2.03
N LEU A 487 -4.46 13.22 -1.57
CA LEU A 487 -5.03 14.57 -1.69
C LEU A 487 -5.30 14.98 -3.15
N PRO A 488 -4.40 14.70 -4.12
CA PRO A 488 -4.67 15.00 -5.53
C PRO A 488 -5.85 14.19 -6.10
N GLU A 489 -5.92 12.88 -5.80
CA GLU A 489 -7.04 12.01 -6.26
C GLU A 489 -8.40 12.41 -5.66
N LEU A 490 -8.42 12.90 -4.41
CA LEU A 490 -9.67 13.35 -3.75
C LEU A 490 -10.18 14.63 -4.37
N LEU A 491 -9.29 15.61 -4.56
CA LEU A 491 -9.62 16.89 -5.17
C LEU A 491 -10.16 16.67 -6.57
N MET A 492 -9.55 15.78 -7.35
CA MET A 492 -10.03 15.32 -8.66
C MET A 492 -11.43 14.72 -8.65
N ARG A 493 -11.73 13.80 -7.72
CA ARG A 493 -13.05 13.16 -7.67
C ARG A 493 -14.14 14.08 -7.17
N VAL A 494 -13.86 14.89 -6.15
CA VAL A 494 -14.79 15.94 -5.69
C VAL A 494 -15.03 16.92 -6.82
N TRP A 495 -13.99 17.36 -7.52
CA TRP A 495 -14.08 18.25 -8.68
C TRP A 495 -14.94 17.65 -9.81
N SER A 496 -14.76 16.36 -10.13
CA SER A 496 -15.58 15.64 -11.11
C SER A 496 -17.06 15.50 -10.73
N TYR A 497 -17.38 15.57 -9.42
CA TYR A 497 -18.75 15.43 -8.90
C TYR A 497 -19.46 16.77 -8.67
N THR A 498 -18.74 17.88 -8.47
CA THR A 498 -19.36 19.10 -7.91
C THR A 498 -19.73 20.24 -8.86
N ARG A 499 -19.21 20.38 -10.10
CA ARG A 499 -19.79 21.22 -11.18
C ARG A 499 -18.79 21.58 -12.30
N SER A 500 -19.40 21.89 -13.44
CA SER A 500 -18.91 22.48 -14.69
C SER A 500 -18.39 23.93 -14.60
N THR A 501 -17.57 24.27 -13.62
CA THR A 501 -16.99 25.63 -13.54
C THR A 501 -15.48 25.58 -13.67
N ALA A 502 -15.00 26.21 -14.74
CA ALA A 502 -13.62 26.29 -15.16
C ALA A 502 -12.68 26.76 -14.03
N PRO A 503 -11.44 26.24 -13.98
CA PRO A 503 -10.44 26.75 -13.05
C PRO A 503 -10.12 28.22 -13.35
N HIS A 504 -10.20 29.06 -12.32
CA HIS A 504 -9.74 30.43 -12.36
C HIS A 504 -8.20 30.49 -12.37
N LYS A 505 -7.67 31.27 -13.34
CA LYS A 505 -6.28 31.73 -13.48
C LYS A 505 -5.21 30.64 -13.68
N LEU A 506 -4.91 30.39 -14.95
CA LEU A 506 -3.63 29.86 -15.43
C LEU A 506 -2.47 30.57 -14.71
N ARG A 507 -1.67 29.82 -13.95
CA ARG A 507 -0.35 30.28 -13.51
C ARG A 507 0.69 29.69 -14.44
N PRO A 508 1.44 30.49 -15.21
CA PRO A 508 2.54 29.97 -16.02
C PRO A 508 3.60 29.40 -15.08
N VAL A 509 3.85 28.09 -15.17
CA VAL A 509 4.82 27.39 -14.30
C VAL A 509 6.28 27.65 -14.76
N SER A 510 6.47 28.12 -16.00
CA SER A 510 7.77 28.57 -16.51
C SER A 510 7.62 29.21 -17.88
N SER A 511 8.13 30.42 -18.10
CA SER A 511 8.29 31.00 -19.44
C SER A 511 9.66 30.61 -20.00
N PHE A 512 9.68 29.83 -21.08
CA PHE A 512 10.89 29.67 -21.88
C PHE A 512 10.94 30.81 -22.89
N THR A 513 11.94 31.69 -22.80
CA THR A 513 12.21 32.73 -23.80
C THR A 513 13.57 32.42 -24.43
N GLY A 514 13.60 32.30 -25.75
CA GLY A 514 14.84 32.05 -26.49
C GLY A 514 14.75 32.59 -27.92
N PRO A 515 15.80 33.22 -28.46
CA PRO A 515 15.80 33.72 -29.83
C PRO A 515 15.92 32.56 -30.82
N GLY A 516 14.78 32.06 -31.30
CA GLY A 516 14.71 31.03 -32.34
C GLY A 516 13.34 30.38 -32.45
N SER A 517 12.97 29.92 -33.64
CA SER A 517 11.75 29.13 -33.85
C SER A 517 11.82 27.85 -33.02
N ILE A 518 10.87 27.60 -32.11
CA ILE A 518 10.69 26.27 -31.50
C ILE A 518 10.13 25.38 -32.61
N ARG A 519 10.95 24.46 -33.14
CA ARG A 519 10.61 23.64 -34.32
C ARG A 519 10.07 22.26 -33.98
N CYS A 520 10.22 21.79 -32.74
CA CYS A 520 9.79 20.45 -32.33
C CYS A 520 9.49 20.39 -30.83
N LEU A 521 8.33 19.82 -30.48
CA LEU A 521 8.00 19.37 -29.14
C LEU A 521 7.52 17.92 -29.22
N SER A 522 8.10 17.05 -28.40
CA SER A 522 7.61 15.68 -28.23
C SER A 522 7.58 15.32 -26.75
N ALA A 523 6.48 14.73 -26.28
CA ALA A 523 6.41 14.09 -24.98
C ALA A 523 6.89 12.64 -25.07
N ALA A 524 7.65 12.20 -24.08
CA ALA A 524 8.08 10.81 -23.91
C ALA A 524 7.99 10.46 -22.41
N GLY A 525 6.89 9.84 -21.99
CA GLY A 525 6.69 9.50 -20.58
C GLY A 525 6.46 10.74 -19.72
N ARG A 526 7.22 10.82 -18.61
CA ARG A 526 7.24 11.98 -17.68
C ARG A 526 8.19 13.10 -18.12
N SER A 527 8.62 13.12 -19.37
CA SER A 527 9.66 14.05 -19.85
C SER A 527 9.31 14.58 -21.22
N CYS A 528 9.57 15.86 -21.44
CA CYS A 528 9.30 16.54 -22.71
C CYS A 528 10.60 16.98 -23.33
N LEU A 529 10.77 16.64 -24.61
CA LEU A 529 11.84 17.18 -25.43
C LEU A 529 11.38 18.53 -25.97
N LEU A 530 12.01 19.61 -25.48
CA LEU A 530 12.02 20.91 -26.13
C LEU A 530 13.36 21.01 -26.87
N SER A 531 13.36 21.25 -28.18
CA SER A 531 14.63 21.51 -28.88
C SER A 531 14.52 22.64 -29.90
N THR A 532 15.46 23.58 -29.82
CA THR A 532 15.73 24.58 -30.87
C THR A 532 16.99 24.13 -31.63
N ALA A 533 16.83 23.61 -32.85
CA ALA A 533 17.97 23.21 -33.68
C ALA A 533 18.40 24.39 -34.56
N ARG A 534 19.66 24.86 -34.42
CA ARG A 534 20.18 26.02 -35.16
C ARG A 534 21.25 25.70 -36.21
N LYS A 535 21.86 24.50 -36.22
CA LYS A 535 22.89 24.12 -37.21
C LYS A 535 23.02 22.60 -37.37
N LEU A 536 23.11 22.13 -38.61
CA LEU A 536 23.26 20.72 -38.99
C LEU A 536 24.48 20.56 -39.89
N SER A 537 25.40 19.65 -39.55
CA SER A 537 26.47 19.19 -40.43
C SER A 537 26.25 17.72 -40.80
N SER A 538 26.95 17.23 -41.84
CA SER A 538 26.87 15.84 -42.33
C SER A 538 27.31 14.78 -41.31
N THR A 539 27.84 15.17 -40.16
CA THR A 539 28.46 14.27 -39.17
C THR A 539 27.91 14.41 -37.74
N GLY A 540 26.93 15.29 -37.49
CA GLY A 540 26.34 15.41 -36.16
C GLY A 540 25.26 16.49 -36.03
N VAL A 541 24.47 16.35 -34.96
CA VAL A 541 23.43 17.31 -34.54
C VAL A 541 23.87 17.91 -33.21
N THR A 542 24.01 19.23 -33.13
CA THR A 542 24.20 19.94 -31.85
C THR A 542 22.86 20.53 -31.39
N PHE A 543 22.39 20.09 -30.23
CA PHE A 543 21.20 20.63 -29.57
C PHE A 543 21.63 21.70 -28.54
N GLU A 544 21.20 22.95 -28.73
CA GLU A 544 21.31 23.99 -27.69
C GLU A 544 20.01 23.95 -26.87
N ASN A 545 20.12 23.53 -25.60
CA ASN A 545 19.04 23.31 -24.62
C ASN A 545 18.24 22.02 -24.82
N THR A 546 18.60 20.97 -24.08
CA THR A 546 17.84 19.71 -24.03
C THR A 546 17.61 19.27 -22.59
N LEU A 547 16.35 19.10 -22.21
CA LEU A 547 15.95 18.57 -20.90
C LEU A 547 15.66 17.07 -21.08
N PHE A 548 16.69 16.23 -20.97
CA PHE A 548 16.52 14.78 -21.00
C PHE A 548 16.21 14.24 -19.60
N ARG A 549 15.06 13.56 -19.44
CA ARG A 549 14.86 12.51 -18.44
C ARG A 549 14.14 11.34 -19.12
N HIS A 550 14.56 10.12 -18.81
CA HIS A 550 14.08 8.91 -19.48
C HIS A 550 13.29 8.05 -18.48
N SER A 551 12.02 7.76 -18.78
CA SER A 551 11.31 6.59 -18.24
C SER A 551 10.07 6.28 -19.07
N GLY A 552 10.10 5.18 -19.83
CA GLY A 552 8.93 4.57 -20.45
C GLY A 552 9.13 4.15 -21.89
N SER A 553 8.74 2.92 -22.21
CA SER A 553 8.58 2.37 -23.56
C SER A 553 7.08 2.35 -23.89
N GLY A 554 6.68 2.94 -25.01
CA GLY A 554 5.31 2.89 -25.52
C GLY A 554 4.61 4.25 -25.65
N VAL A 555 5.26 5.24 -26.28
CA VAL A 555 4.70 6.60 -26.44
C VAL A 555 4.66 6.98 -27.92
N SER A 556 3.59 7.65 -28.37
CA SER A 556 3.51 8.26 -29.70
C SER A 556 4.15 9.65 -29.72
N ALA A 557 5.12 9.86 -30.61
CA ALA A 557 5.81 11.13 -30.80
C ALA A 557 5.56 11.67 -32.22
N GLY A 558 4.83 12.79 -32.36
CA GLY A 558 4.49 13.40 -33.66
C GLY A 558 5.12 14.77 -33.88
N VAL A 559 5.63 15.06 -35.08
CA VAL A 559 6.29 16.34 -35.41
C VAL A 559 5.74 16.94 -36.70
N ASP A 560 5.18 18.15 -36.61
CA ASP A 560 4.63 18.90 -37.76
C ASP A 560 5.74 19.46 -38.66
N VAL A 561 5.49 19.49 -39.97
CA VAL A 561 6.52 19.69 -40.98
C VAL A 561 6.45 21.09 -41.61
N GLY A 562 7.54 21.85 -41.48
CA GLY A 562 7.78 23.08 -42.22
C GLY A 562 8.57 22.85 -43.52
N HIS A 563 8.82 23.94 -44.27
CA HIS A 563 9.42 23.92 -45.61
C HIS A 563 10.86 23.36 -45.71
N ASP A 564 11.59 23.15 -44.61
CA ASP A 564 13.01 22.75 -44.60
C ASP A 564 13.24 21.21 -44.71
N ASP A 565 14.39 20.82 -45.27
CA ASP A 565 14.80 19.45 -45.66
C ASP A 565 15.04 18.42 -44.52
N CYS A 566 14.61 18.69 -43.28
CA CYS A 566 14.89 17.80 -42.14
C CYS A 566 13.71 17.72 -41.15
N ILE A 567 13.18 16.51 -40.93
CA ILE A 567 12.10 16.20 -39.97
C ILE A 567 12.62 15.22 -38.94
N TYR A 568 12.42 15.46 -37.64
CA TYR A 568 12.89 14.56 -36.58
C TYR A 568 11.75 13.89 -35.79
N CYS A 569 11.87 12.61 -35.46
CA CYS A 569 10.99 11.90 -34.51
C CYS A 569 11.84 11.07 -33.54
N TYR A 570 11.42 10.89 -32.28
CA TYR A 570 12.19 10.17 -31.26
C TYR A 570 11.36 9.07 -30.59
N ASP A 571 11.87 7.85 -30.58
CA ASP A 571 11.23 6.68 -29.94
C ASP A 571 12.04 6.18 -28.73
N GLY A 572 12.39 7.09 -27.81
CA GLY A 572 13.10 6.75 -26.57
C GLY A 572 14.58 6.31 -26.73
N GLN A 573 15.00 5.82 -27.89
CA GLN A 573 16.38 5.36 -28.15
C GLN A 573 16.94 5.77 -29.52
N VAL A 574 16.06 6.04 -30.49
CA VAL A 574 16.43 6.34 -31.88
C VAL A 574 15.77 7.63 -32.34
N LEU A 575 16.56 8.48 -32.98
CA LEU A 575 16.14 9.68 -33.68
C LEU A 575 16.00 9.37 -35.18
N TYR A 576 14.83 9.63 -35.74
CA TYR A 576 14.53 9.47 -37.16
C TYR A 576 14.71 10.81 -37.87
N ARG A 577 15.31 10.86 -39.07
CA ARG A 577 15.43 12.05 -39.91
C ARG A 577 14.89 11.78 -41.30
N VAL A 578 13.85 12.49 -41.75
CA VAL A 578 13.40 12.39 -43.14
C VAL A 578 14.31 13.22 -44.05
N ASP A 579 14.86 12.56 -45.07
CA ASP A 579 15.64 13.13 -46.17
C ASP A 579 14.79 13.06 -47.45
N ARG A 580 14.24 14.22 -47.84
CA ARG A 580 13.30 14.32 -48.97
C ARG A 580 14.00 14.02 -50.30
N ALA A 581 15.17 14.59 -50.52
CA ALA A 581 15.92 14.42 -51.77
C ALA A 581 16.33 12.96 -52.00
N ALA A 582 16.69 12.24 -50.94
CA ALA A 582 17.05 10.83 -51.02
C ALA A 582 15.86 9.86 -50.88
N SER A 583 14.64 10.36 -50.64
CA SER A 583 13.43 9.57 -50.32
C SER A 583 13.68 8.50 -49.24
N ARG A 584 14.31 8.91 -48.13
CA ARG A 584 14.75 8.01 -47.05
C ARG A 584 14.54 8.61 -45.67
N ILE A 585 14.43 7.75 -44.67
CA ILE A 585 14.43 8.11 -43.25
C ILE A 585 15.75 7.59 -42.64
N ALA A 586 16.68 8.51 -42.39
CA ALA A 586 17.89 8.21 -41.62
C ALA A 586 17.54 7.95 -40.15
N ARG A 587 18.34 7.12 -39.48
CA ARG A 587 18.09 6.70 -38.09
C ARG A 587 19.37 6.85 -37.29
N ILE A 588 19.31 7.43 -36.10
CA ILE A 588 20.49 7.71 -35.27
C ILE A 588 20.20 7.24 -33.84
N ARG A 589 21.03 6.36 -33.29
CA ARG A 589 20.89 5.92 -31.89
C ARG A 589 21.43 7.01 -30.96
N VAL A 590 20.58 7.51 -30.05
CA VAL A 590 20.91 8.68 -29.22
C VAL A 590 22.00 8.37 -28.18
N ALA A 591 22.02 7.15 -27.64
CA ALA A 591 22.97 6.76 -26.58
C ALA A 591 24.45 6.87 -26.98
N ASN A 592 24.76 6.75 -28.27
CA ASN A 592 26.14 6.72 -28.77
C ASN A 592 26.34 7.46 -30.11
N GLY A 593 25.30 8.11 -30.64
CA GLY A 593 25.35 8.87 -31.90
C GLY A 593 25.51 8.01 -33.16
N VAL A 594 25.39 6.69 -33.08
CA VAL A 594 25.62 5.79 -34.21
C VAL A 594 24.46 5.88 -35.22
N THR A 595 24.79 6.20 -36.47
CA THR A 595 23.85 6.14 -37.60
C THR A 595 23.49 4.69 -37.92
N LEU A 596 22.21 4.37 -37.84
CA LEU A 596 21.62 3.09 -38.23
C LEU A 596 21.26 3.11 -39.72
N ARG A 597 21.03 1.92 -40.30
CA ARG A 597 20.64 1.77 -41.71
C ARG A 597 19.39 2.62 -42.02
N PRO A 598 19.41 3.50 -43.04
CA PRO A 598 18.26 4.31 -43.42
C PRO A 598 17.14 3.44 -43.97
N LEU A 599 15.89 3.86 -43.75
CA LEU A 599 14.69 3.23 -44.29
C LEU A 599 14.26 3.96 -45.57
N PRO A 600 13.91 3.28 -46.67
CA PRO A 600 13.31 3.95 -47.83
C PRO A 600 11.90 4.48 -47.46
N LEU A 601 11.47 5.59 -48.08
CA LEU A 601 10.07 6.02 -48.05
C LEU A 601 9.22 5.12 -48.97
N PRO A 602 7.90 5.03 -48.75
CA PRO A 602 7.01 4.21 -49.59
C PRO A 602 6.77 4.78 -51.00
N PHE A 603 7.24 6.00 -51.27
CA PHE A 603 7.02 6.73 -52.51
C PHE A 603 8.32 7.44 -52.96
N GLY A 604 8.39 7.76 -54.25
CA GLY A 604 9.51 8.49 -54.85
C GLY A 604 9.52 10.00 -54.52
N PRO A 605 10.64 10.71 -54.79
CA PRO A 605 10.81 12.12 -54.39
C PRO A 605 9.83 13.09 -55.04
N SER A 606 9.20 12.69 -56.15
CA SER A 606 8.26 13.49 -56.93
C SER A 606 6.81 13.01 -56.82
N GLU A 607 6.56 11.92 -56.09
CA GLU A 607 5.22 11.30 -55.99
C GLU A 607 4.42 11.89 -54.83
N ASP A 608 5.03 12.09 -53.66
CA ASP A 608 4.37 12.62 -52.48
C ASP A 608 5.37 13.25 -51.49
N PHE A 609 4.86 13.93 -50.47
CA PHE A 609 5.62 14.55 -49.39
C PHE A 609 5.19 14.02 -48.03
N VAL A 610 6.15 13.81 -47.15
CA VAL A 610 5.87 13.48 -45.74
C VAL A 610 5.28 14.71 -45.02
N PHE A 611 4.02 14.61 -44.60
CA PHE A 611 3.37 15.62 -43.75
C PHE A 611 3.74 15.45 -42.28
N LYS A 612 3.77 14.21 -41.78
CA LYS A 612 4.02 13.94 -40.36
C LYS A 612 4.62 12.55 -40.16
N VAL A 613 5.52 12.45 -39.18
CA VAL A 613 6.11 11.17 -38.76
C VAL A 613 5.75 10.89 -37.31
N TYR A 614 5.34 9.65 -37.05
CA TYR A 614 5.06 9.14 -35.71
C TYR A 614 5.88 7.90 -35.43
N ALA A 615 6.44 7.82 -34.23
CA ALA A 615 6.90 6.56 -33.68
C ALA A 615 5.94 6.14 -32.58
N SER A 616 5.35 4.94 -32.66
CA SER A 616 4.46 4.39 -31.64
C SER A 616 4.67 2.89 -31.53
N ASN A 617 4.89 2.39 -30.31
CA ASN A 617 5.07 0.96 -30.02
C ASN A 617 6.13 0.25 -30.89
N GLY A 618 7.24 0.93 -31.21
CA GLY A 618 8.31 0.40 -32.06
C GLY A 618 7.98 0.37 -33.57
N SER A 619 6.79 0.82 -33.96
CA SER A 619 6.39 1.05 -35.36
C SER A 619 6.58 2.51 -35.75
N LEU A 620 6.96 2.74 -37.01
CA LEU A 620 7.06 4.07 -37.60
C LEU A 620 5.86 4.29 -38.53
N LEU A 621 5.10 5.35 -38.32
CA LEU A 621 4.02 5.78 -39.21
C LEU A 621 4.40 7.08 -39.91
N VAL A 622 4.06 7.17 -41.19
CA VAL A 622 4.29 8.32 -42.06
C VAL A 622 2.96 8.71 -42.68
N LEU A 623 2.50 9.92 -42.40
CA LEU A 623 1.36 10.54 -43.06
C LEU A 623 1.86 11.40 -44.22
N THR A 624 1.26 11.23 -45.39
CA THR A 624 1.60 11.97 -46.60
C THR A 624 0.70 13.19 -46.81
N MET A 625 1.22 14.21 -47.49
CA MET A 625 0.50 15.46 -47.80
C MET A 625 -0.39 15.34 -49.04
N GLY A 626 0.11 14.70 -50.09
CA GLY A 626 -0.52 14.66 -51.42
C GLY A 626 -1.62 13.64 -51.49
N THR A 627 -1.34 12.40 -51.06
CA THR A 627 -2.33 11.30 -51.06
C THR A 627 -3.12 11.16 -49.77
N GLY A 628 -2.80 11.91 -48.71
CA GLY A 628 -3.46 11.79 -47.40
C GLY A 628 -3.34 10.41 -46.76
N THR A 629 -2.34 9.61 -47.18
CA THR A 629 -2.21 8.21 -46.79
C THR A 629 -1.28 8.06 -45.58
N VAL A 630 -1.68 7.24 -44.62
CA VAL A 630 -0.87 6.83 -43.46
C VAL A 630 -0.23 5.48 -43.76
N TYR A 631 1.08 5.48 -43.96
CA TYR A 631 1.88 4.27 -44.11
C TYR A 631 2.49 3.86 -42.77
N ARG A 632 2.41 2.58 -42.41
CA ARG A 632 3.15 2.00 -41.27
C ARG A 632 4.27 1.11 -41.77
N TYR A 633 5.47 1.34 -41.26
CA TYR A 633 6.62 0.48 -41.50
C TYR A 633 6.53 -0.76 -40.61
N SER A 634 6.49 -1.95 -41.21
CA SER A 634 6.55 -3.23 -40.51
C SER A 634 8.01 -3.67 -40.33
N PRO A 635 8.53 -3.77 -39.09
CA PRO A 635 9.91 -4.22 -38.87
C PRO A 635 10.14 -5.67 -39.29
N GLU A 636 9.11 -6.51 -39.24
CA GLU A 636 9.20 -7.96 -39.51
C GLU A 636 9.34 -8.27 -41.00
N THR A 637 8.57 -7.57 -41.84
CA THR A 637 8.58 -7.77 -43.29
C THR A 637 9.48 -6.78 -44.03
N ALA A 638 9.95 -5.73 -43.35
CA ALA A 638 10.71 -4.62 -43.92
C ALA A 638 9.97 -3.87 -45.05
N GLU A 639 8.64 -3.89 -45.03
CA GLU A 639 7.75 -3.25 -46.00
C GLU A 639 6.85 -2.19 -45.36
N TRP A 640 6.37 -1.26 -46.19
CA TRP A 640 5.37 -0.28 -45.80
C TRP A 640 3.97 -0.82 -46.08
N VAL A 641 3.08 -0.70 -45.09
CA VAL A 641 1.69 -1.13 -45.17
C VAL A 641 0.79 0.11 -45.10
N ASN A 642 -0.13 0.27 -46.05
CA ASN A 642 -1.17 1.29 -45.97
C ASN A 642 -2.09 0.99 -44.77
N GLN A 643 -2.27 1.95 -43.86
CA GLN A 643 -3.11 1.82 -42.68
C GLN A 643 -4.42 2.61 -42.79
N LEU A 644 -4.38 3.76 -43.45
CA LEU A 644 -5.51 4.69 -43.52
C LEU A 644 -5.32 5.65 -44.69
N GLU A 645 -6.37 5.85 -45.46
CA GLU A 645 -6.47 6.96 -46.43
C GLU A 645 -7.38 8.02 -45.84
N VAL A 646 -6.87 9.25 -45.76
CA VAL A 646 -7.59 10.39 -45.20
C VAL A 646 -8.12 11.26 -46.34
N GLU A 647 -9.42 11.53 -46.32
CA GLU A 647 -10.07 12.41 -47.29
C GLU A 647 -9.93 13.89 -46.88
N GLY A 648 -9.47 14.73 -47.80
CA GLY A 648 -9.36 16.18 -47.61
C GLY A 648 -8.05 16.65 -46.99
N ARG A 649 -7.93 17.96 -46.77
CA ARG A 649 -6.75 18.55 -46.12
C ARG A 649 -6.95 18.52 -44.60
N LEU A 650 -5.85 18.30 -43.88
CA LEU A 650 -5.85 18.09 -42.44
C LEU A 650 -5.26 19.31 -41.73
N SER A 651 -5.97 19.81 -40.70
CA SER A 651 -5.41 20.86 -39.83
C SER A 651 -4.63 20.26 -38.66
N SER A 652 -5.00 19.05 -38.20
CA SER A 652 -4.29 18.32 -37.16
C SER A 652 -4.51 16.82 -37.31
N PHE A 653 -3.54 16.05 -36.85
CA PHE A 653 -3.58 14.60 -36.81
C PHE A 653 -2.84 14.14 -35.56
N ASP A 654 -3.27 13.03 -34.95
CA ASP A 654 -2.63 12.33 -33.83
C ASP A 654 -2.94 10.82 -33.87
N VAL A 655 -2.05 10.01 -33.29
CA VAL A 655 -2.14 8.54 -33.33
C VAL A 655 -1.81 7.92 -31.98
N ARG A 656 -2.49 6.82 -31.64
CA ARG A 656 -2.25 6.07 -30.41
C ARG A 656 -2.25 4.56 -30.66
N ALA A 657 -1.17 3.88 -30.28
CA ALA A 657 -1.14 2.42 -30.27
C ALA A 657 -2.02 1.83 -29.16
N ARG A 658 -2.77 0.78 -29.47
CA ARG A 658 -3.53 -0.02 -28.50
C ARG A 658 -2.64 -1.07 -27.85
N LYS A 659 -2.65 -1.14 -26.52
CA LYS A 659 -1.85 -2.11 -25.74
C LYS A 659 -2.37 -3.55 -25.89
N ASP A 660 -3.62 -3.71 -26.32
CA ASP A 660 -4.35 -4.97 -26.50
C ASP A 660 -4.23 -5.57 -27.90
N LEU A 661 -3.68 -4.84 -28.88
CA LEU A 661 -3.52 -5.29 -30.26
C LEU A 661 -2.09 -5.03 -30.74
N GLU A 662 -1.36 -6.08 -31.16
CA GLU A 662 0.03 -5.95 -31.65
C GLU A 662 0.17 -5.02 -32.87
N ALA A 663 -0.93 -4.76 -33.59
CA ALA A 663 -0.96 -3.95 -34.80
C ALA A 663 -2.08 -2.89 -34.84
N GLY A 664 -2.80 -2.65 -33.74
CA GLY A 664 -3.93 -1.72 -33.72
C GLY A 664 -3.54 -0.29 -33.34
N HIS A 665 -3.82 0.67 -34.20
CA HIS A 665 -3.70 2.10 -33.90
C HIS A 665 -5.07 2.78 -33.96
N ASP A 666 -5.36 3.61 -32.96
CA ASP A 666 -6.43 4.58 -33.04
C ASP A 666 -5.88 5.86 -33.71
N PHE A 667 -6.65 6.44 -34.63
CA PHE A 667 -6.31 7.67 -35.34
C PHE A 667 -7.32 8.75 -35.00
N VAL A 668 -6.85 9.99 -34.81
CA VAL A 668 -7.73 11.15 -34.73
C VAL A 668 -7.18 12.28 -35.58
N TYR A 669 -8.04 12.99 -36.30
CA TYR A 669 -7.66 14.16 -37.06
C TYR A 669 -8.79 15.18 -37.15
N VAL A 670 -8.45 16.39 -37.56
CA VAL A 670 -9.39 17.49 -37.82
C VAL A 670 -9.43 17.77 -39.32
N SER A 671 -10.62 17.64 -39.90
CA SER A 671 -10.88 17.93 -41.33
C SER A 671 -11.01 19.43 -41.60
N ASP A 672 -11.02 19.81 -42.89
CA ASP A 672 -11.27 21.19 -43.33
C ASP A 672 -12.62 21.74 -42.86
N ASP A 673 -13.64 20.88 -42.71
CA ASP A 673 -14.98 21.24 -42.21
C ASP A 673 -15.04 21.42 -40.69
N GLN A 674 -13.88 21.46 -40.02
CA GLN A 674 -13.76 21.55 -38.55
C GLN A 674 -14.42 20.37 -37.82
N GLU A 675 -14.48 19.20 -38.49
CA GLU A 675 -14.92 17.96 -37.87
C GLU A 675 -13.74 17.18 -37.31
N ILE A 676 -13.90 16.65 -36.10
CA ILE A 676 -12.95 15.73 -35.49
C ILE A 676 -13.36 14.33 -35.90
N ILE A 677 -12.50 13.65 -36.65
CA ILE A 677 -12.72 12.29 -37.09
C ILE A 677 -11.84 11.35 -36.27
N TYR A 678 -12.47 10.36 -35.64
CA TYR A 678 -11.83 9.33 -34.84
C TYR A 678 -12.05 7.96 -35.51
N ILE A 679 -10.96 7.25 -35.75
CA ILE A 679 -10.96 5.96 -36.44
C ILE A 679 -10.25 4.93 -35.55
N VAL A 680 -10.93 3.81 -35.32
CA VAL A 680 -10.38 2.68 -34.56
C VAL A 680 -9.95 1.55 -35.51
N PRO A 681 -9.10 0.61 -35.05
CA PRO A 681 -8.50 -0.41 -35.92
C PRO A 681 -9.47 -1.33 -36.68
N ASP A 682 -10.70 -1.49 -36.17
CA ASP A 682 -11.73 -2.32 -36.82
C ASP A 682 -12.44 -1.61 -37.98
N GLY A 683 -12.01 -0.37 -38.31
CA GLY A 683 -12.56 0.44 -39.38
C GLY A 683 -13.80 1.25 -38.96
N THR A 684 -14.26 1.17 -37.71
CA THR A 684 -15.34 2.07 -37.27
C THR A 684 -14.85 3.51 -37.17
N VAL A 685 -15.63 4.40 -37.79
CA VAL A 685 -15.38 5.84 -37.87
C VAL A 685 -16.44 6.56 -37.03
N SER A 686 -16.01 7.45 -36.14
CA SER A 686 -16.86 8.41 -35.43
C SER A 686 -16.42 9.82 -35.81
N SER A 687 -17.35 10.66 -36.26
CA SER A 687 -17.10 12.09 -36.45
C SER A 687 -17.78 12.91 -35.35
N THR A 688 -17.18 14.02 -34.94
CA THR A 688 -17.77 14.99 -34.02
C THR A 688 -17.45 16.39 -34.50
N THR A 689 -18.47 17.14 -34.90
CA THR A 689 -18.31 18.54 -35.32
C THR A 689 -18.05 19.41 -34.10
N VAL A 690 -16.89 20.08 -34.07
CA VAL A 690 -16.55 21.05 -33.02
C VAL A 690 -16.20 22.37 -33.70
N PRO A 691 -17.07 23.39 -33.58
CA PRO A 691 -16.83 24.68 -34.24
C PRO A 691 -15.46 25.27 -33.88
N GLY A 692 -14.72 25.69 -34.90
CA GLY A 692 -13.39 26.28 -34.77
C GLY A 692 -12.27 25.29 -34.46
N ALA A 693 -12.50 23.98 -34.47
CA ALA A 693 -11.48 22.98 -34.17
C ALA A 693 -10.27 23.11 -35.11
N ARG A 694 -9.08 23.11 -34.52
CA ARG A 694 -7.81 23.29 -35.25
C ARG A 694 -6.72 22.31 -34.87
N LEU A 695 -6.59 21.99 -33.57
CA LEU A 695 -5.60 21.05 -33.05
C LEU A 695 -6.30 19.96 -32.24
N CYS A 696 -5.85 18.71 -32.36
CA CYS A 696 -6.40 17.58 -31.59
C CYS A 696 -5.28 16.69 -31.02
N ARG A 697 -5.44 16.18 -29.79
CA ARG A 697 -4.56 15.18 -29.18
C ARG A 697 -5.36 14.10 -28.44
N LEU A 698 -5.00 12.84 -28.60
CA LEU A 698 -5.60 11.73 -27.86
C LEU A 698 -5.12 11.73 -26.42
N VAL A 699 -6.03 11.45 -25.48
CA VAL A 699 -5.65 11.33 -24.06
C VAL A 699 -5.03 9.94 -23.79
N PRO A 700 -3.81 9.86 -23.23
CA PRO A 700 -3.16 8.59 -22.90
C PRO A 700 -3.88 7.85 -21.76
N ASP A 701 -3.78 6.51 -21.76
CA ASP A 701 -4.27 5.60 -20.72
C ASP A 701 -5.78 5.63 -20.38
N ILE A 702 -6.62 6.35 -21.13
CA ILE A 702 -8.07 6.13 -21.15
C ILE A 702 -8.41 5.22 -22.34
N PRO A 703 -9.08 4.07 -22.13
CA PRO A 703 -9.60 3.29 -23.23
C PRO A 703 -10.65 4.11 -24.00
N GLY A 704 -10.23 4.63 -25.17
CA GLY A 704 -11.10 4.81 -26.33
C GLY A 704 -12.03 6.02 -26.43
N THR A 705 -11.97 7.09 -25.63
CA THR A 705 -13.03 8.13 -25.77
C THR A 705 -12.65 9.60 -25.64
N ALA A 706 -11.51 9.99 -25.08
CA ALA A 706 -11.25 11.42 -24.85
C ALA A 706 -10.19 12.02 -25.78
N CYS A 707 -10.50 13.19 -26.34
CA CYS A 707 -9.58 14.02 -27.11
C CYS A 707 -9.55 15.45 -26.55
N VAL A 708 -8.35 16.03 -26.48
CA VAL A 708 -8.18 17.46 -26.21
C VAL A 708 -8.15 18.19 -27.54
N VAL A 709 -8.99 19.22 -27.67
CA VAL A 709 -9.21 19.97 -28.90
C VAL A 709 -8.96 21.44 -28.65
N CYS A 710 -8.21 22.10 -29.53
CA CYS A 710 -8.08 23.55 -29.55
C CYS A 710 -9.05 24.13 -30.57
N THR A 711 -9.86 25.12 -30.17
CA THR A 711 -10.84 25.81 -31.00
C THR A 711 -10.55 27.31 -31.08
N GLU A 712 -10.72 27.91 -32.24
CA GLU A 712 -10.57 29.36 -32.45
C GLU A 712 -11.88 30.11 -32.11
N ASP A 713 -11.88 30.86 -31.01
CA ASP A 713 -13.04 31.62 -30.50
C ASP A 713 -12.60 32.88 -29.74
N SER A 714 -12.36 34.01 -30.43
CA SER A 714 -11.85 35.28 -29.84
C SER A 714 -10.60 35.12 -28.93
N GLY A 715 -9.79 34.11 -29.25
CA GLY A 715 -8.79 33.47 -28.39
C GLY A 715 -8.85 31.94 -28.61
N ASP A 716 -7.79 31.21 -28.27
CA ASP A 716 -7.80 29.75 -28.44
C ASP A 716 -8.38 29.09 -27.18
N SER A 717 -9.54 28.46 -27.33
CA SER A 717 -10.19 27.68 -26.27
C SER A 717 -9.76 26.23 -26.35
N ILE A 718 -9.46 25.63 -25.19
CA ILE A 718 -9.06 24.23 -25.10
C ILE A 718 -10.22 23.47 -24.51
N LEU A 719 -10.72 22.49 -25.26
CA LEU A 719 -11.87 21.67 -24.94
C LEU A 719 -11.44 20.22 -24.72
N LEU A 720 -12.12 19.55 -23.80
CA LEU A 720 -12.07 18.09 -23.68
C LEU A 720 -13.34 17.53 -24.33
N VAL A 721 -13.18 16.62 -25.27
CA VAL A 721 -14.27 16.05 -26.08
C VAL A 721 -14.31 14.54 -25.89
N ASP A 722 -15.51 14.01 -25.67
CA ASP A 722 -15.78 12.59 -25.75
C ASP A 722 -16.14 12.21 -27.18
N LEU A 723 -15.27 11.45 -27.83
CA LEU A 723 -15.34 11.01 -29.22
C LEU A 723 -16.40 9.93 -29.46
N CYS A 724 -16.77 9.14 -28.43
CA CYS A 724 -17.85 8.15 -28.56
C CYS A 724 -19.21 8.77 -28.25
N ALA A 725 -19.28 9.64 -27.25
CA ALA A 725 -20.52 10.37 -26.94
C ALA A 725 -20.76 11.59 -27.85
N GLN A 726 -19.81 11.89 -28.75
CA GLN A 726 -19.82 13.03 -29.67
C GLN A 726 -20.13 14.36 -28.96
N LYS A 727 -19.54 14.56 -27.78
CA LYS A 727 -19.91 15.66 -26.88
C LYS A 727 -18.69 16.33 -26.27
N VAL A 728 -18.70 17.66 -26.28
CA VAL A 728 -17.77 18.47 -25.47
C VAL A 728 -18.07 18.23 -23.99
N LEU A 729 -17.10 17.66 -23.26
CA LEU A 729 -17.21 17.39 -21.83
C LEU A 729 -17.04 18.67 -21.02
N CYS A 730 -15.96 19.42 -21.28
CA CYS A 730 -15.67 20.68 -20.59
C CYS A 730 -14.69 21.56 -21.38
N ARG A 731 -14.67 22.86 -21.04
CA ARG A 731 -13.63 23.81 -21.45
C ARG A 731 -12.52 23.79 -20.39
N LEU A 732 -11.33 23.35 -20.78
CA LEU A 732 -10.14 23.22 -19.94
C LEU A 732 -9.47 24.58 -19.69
N ALA A 733 -9.35 25.40 -20.73
CA ALA A 733 -8.72 26.71 -20.65
C ALA A 733 -9.15 27.64 -21.78
N HIS A 734 -8.92 28.94 -21.58
CA HIS A 734 -8.97 29.96 -22.61
C HIS A 734 -7.60 30.65 -22.66
N VAL A 735 -6.98 30.67 -23.83
CA VAL A 735 -5.68 31.28 -24.07
C VAL A 735 -5.89 32.52 -24.93
N ASN A 736 -5.51 33.68 -24.39
CA ASN A 736 -5.66 34.97 -25.09
C ASN A 736 -4.62 35.18 -26.22
N ALA A 737 -4.00 34.10 -26.69
CA ALA A 737 -3.00 34.08 -27.75
C ALA A 737 -3.23 32.82 -28.60
N ARG A 738 -2.83 32.89 -29.87
CA ARG A 738 -2.99 31.76 -30.80
C ARG A 738 -2.04 30.62 -30.42
N VAL A 739 -2.61 29.47 -30.07
CA VAL A 739 -1.87 28.23 -29.81
C VAL A 739 -1.39 27.68 -31.15
N SER A 740 -0.07 27.61 -31.29
CA SER A 740 0.60 27.08 -32.48
C SER A 740 0.80 25.57 -32.42
N PHE A 741 0.97 25.01 -31.23
CA PHE A 741 1.08 23.57 -31.01
C PHE A 741 0.59 23.14 -29.63
N MET A 742 0.21 21.87 -29.53
CA MET A 742 -0.28 21.24 -28.30
C MET A 742 0.35 19.85 -28.14
N CYS A 743 0.79 19.53 -26.93
CA CYS A 743 1.37 18.23 -26.58
C CYS A 743 0.86 17.77 -25.21
N LEU A 744 0.49 16.50 -25.08
CA LEU A 744 -0.05 15.92 -23.86
C LEU A 744 0.91 14.83 -23.36
N THR A 745 1.28 14.91 -22.08
CA THR A 745 2.17 13.93 -21.43
C THR A 745 1.39 12.80 -20.75
N ASP A 746 2.07 11.69 -20.44
CA ASP A 746 1.49 10.54 -19.73
C ASP A 746 1.07 10.88 -18.29
N ASP A 747 1.66 11.91 -17.69
CA ASP A 747 1.26 12.46 -16.39
C ASP A 747 0.18 13.56 -16.51
N TRP A 748 -0.54 13.60 -17.64
CA TRP A 748 -1.70 14.48 -17.85
C TRP A 748 -1.34 15.97 -17.79
N ARG A 749 -0.17 16.34 -18.29
CA ARG A 749 0.21 17.75 -18.47
C ARG A 749 0.06 18.13 -19.93
N LEU A 750 -0.71 19.17 -20.17
CA LEU A 750 -0.91 19.76 -21.49
C LEU A 750 0.08 20.92 -21.67
N LEU A 751 0.99 20.76 -22.62
CA LEU A 751 1.90 21.81 -23.05
C LEU A 751 1.29 22.57 -24.23
N LEU A 752 1.24 23.88 -24.10
CA LEU A 752 0.64 24.79 -25.07
C LEU A 752 1.69 25.79 -25.53
N GLY A 753 2.06 25.70 -26.80
CA GLY A 753 2.92 26.69 -27.43
C GLY A 753 2.10 27.83 -27.99
N HIS A 754 2.47 29.06 -27.70
CA HIS A 754 1.89 30.25 -28.34
C HIS A 754 3.00 31.19 -28.82
N ASN A 755 2.68 32.00 -29.84
CA ASN A 755 3.62 32.94 -30.44
C ASN A 755 3.19 34.37 -30.05
N CYS A 756 4.00 35.03 -29.23
CA CYS A 756 3.78 36.40 -28.76
C CYS A 756 4.94 37.26 -29.25
N ASP A 757 4.67 38.19 -30.17
CA ASP A 757 5.65 39.19 -30.64
C ASP A 757 7.01 38.61 -31.11
N GLY A 758 6.98 37.46 -31.78
CA GLY A 758 8.19 36.79 -32.30
C GLY A 758 8.94 35.93 -31.27
N ASN A 759 8.47 35.88 -30.02
CA ASN A 759 8.91 34.93 -29.01
C ASN A 759 7.91 33.77 -28.89
N HIS A 760 8.44 32.55 -28.85
CA HIS A 760 7.64 31.36 -28.56
C HIS A 760 7.60 31.14 -27.05
N GLU A 761 6.42 31.20 -26.44
CA GLU A 761 6.21 30.84 -25.04
C GLU A 761 5.50 29.49 -24.93
N VAL A 762 5.82 28.74 -23.88
CA VAL A 762 5.20 27.45 -23.58
C VAL A 762 4.49 27.55 -22.23
N SER A 763 3.18 27.33 -22.24
CA SER A 763 2.36 27.24 -21.03
C SER A 763 2.11 25.77 -20.69
N ILE A 764 2.16 25.44 -19.41
CA ILE A 764 1.87 24.09 -18.91
C ILE A 764 0.54 24.13 -18.19
N LEU A 765 -0.42 23.34 -18.66
CA LEU A 765 -1.66 23.04 -17.96
C LEU A 765 -1.50 21.67 -17.29
N GLU A 766 -1.73 21.58 -15.99
CA GLU A 766 -1.96 20.27 -15.36
C GLU A 766 -3.45 19.94 -15.55
N LEU A 767 -3.77 18.83 -16.23
CA LEU A 767 -5.15 18.37 -16.46
C LEU A 767 -5.67 17.49 -15.31
N LEU A 768 -4.77 17.06 -14.41
CA LEU A 768 -5.08 16.41 -13.12
C LEU A 768 -5.65 17.39 -12.09
#